data_AF-A0A923VK98-F1
#
_entry.id   AF-A0A923VK98-F1
#
_cell.length_a   1.000
_cell.length_b   1.000
_cell.length_c   1.000
_cell.angle_alpha   90.00
_cell.angle_beta   90.00
_cell.angle_gamma   90.00
#
_symmetry.space_group_name_H-M   'P 1'
#
loop_
_entity.id
_entity.type
_entity.pdbx_description
1 polymer ?
#
loop_
_entity_poly.entity_id
_entity_poly.type
_entity_poly.pdbx_seq_one_letter_code
_entity_poly.pdbx_strand_id
1 'polypeptide(L)'
;MITCTPCKAQNRDKARHCKRCGVAMPPPAPGQLLGSLVGLDDIRSALEQLQASTEGRRRRNSDLRVGFNTLIMGNSGTAKSLVGGVIASFLHTLGITDRADPLTLDAMKQDTPSADTLEKAFNSARGGVLFIDNVHQWFSIDGDPQPVFNQLVSLMEKSETTPVVVIAGLPFRLREFLRKPDHKSLAGRFKNVFPIDDYLPAQLLQIAMFHLTREGFTVPDDTRDRLELRLRHLHRLAARDESPVAAQNGRLALKIAADAIDGYYRRPNSADNLILAQDIAGDIEKRKTIDQILAELDEFVGMDNIKREMRALHADVINARRRIASGLPANQEFAFHFTLTGNPGTGKTSVARTLGNIMEALGVLKSGHVVEVDRSSLVGEFQGQTALRTAAKCDAALGGVLFIDEAYALLGGKQDEFGMEAINTLLKRMEDEKGKFVVIAAGYANRIDEFLSANPGFPSRFRKRFHLEDYDAAQLTEIFMRLVGRSNYELTPAAQARVLSFFSDRCSRKGNDFGNGREARNLSESVMRAQGERVQLIEDASVADLKMIDEADIPEVGARTGGELQQAMAQLDAMIGLPGVKKAVAELNAVLSMQRLANKSKPLVRHFLFLGNPGTGKTTVAKMLGKIFFGLGMLPTDRYIEVDREGLVAGYLGQTATKVNEVCARALGGVLLIDEAYALAQSDNDPFGKEAISTLLKRMEDDKGKFVVVATGYATEMKAFLDSNSGMRSRFTDTIVFEDYDADDMVLIFKSMCHADDKVMDAGVQEMVRERLATAPQLLGRSFANARTVRKFFDKAVSAQSARVNALKLDAACAIAEGQVIRLEDLPSIAEC
;
A
#
# COMPACT_ATOMS: atom_id res chain seq x y z
N MET A 1 20.12 20.71 38.16
CA MET A 1 20.47 22.11 38.52
C MET A 1 21.91 22.40 38.14
N ILE A 2 22.19 23.58 37.59
CA ILE A 2 23.54 24.01 37.18
C ILE A 2 24.07 25.07 38.15
N THR A 3 25.27 24.85 38.67
CA THR A 3 25.94 25.78 39.57
C THR A 3 26.68 26.84 38.77
N CYS A 4 26.37 28.11 39.03
CA CYS A 4 27.06 29.23 38.41
C CYS A 4 28.52 29.29 38.90
N THR A 5 29.50 29.20 38.00
CA THR A 5 30.93 29.17 38.37
C THR A 5 31.36 30.43 39.15
N PRO A 6 30.96 31.66 38.74
CA PRO A 6 31.30 32.87 39.49
C PRO A 6 30.65 33.02 40.87
N CYS A 7 29.34 32.80 41.01
CA CYS A 7 28.61 33.15 42.24
C CYS A 7 28.08 31.96 43.04
N LYS A 8 28.37 30.73 42.58
CA LYS A 8 27.93 29.45 43.15
C LYS A 8 26.41 29.29 43.36
N ALA A 9 25.60 30.18 42.79
CA ALA A 9 24.15 30.05 42.85
C ALA A 9 23.70 28.81 42.07
N GLN A 10 22.74 28.08 42.64
CA GLN A 10 22.04 26.97 41.99
C GLN A 10 20.99 27.53 41.02
N ASN A 11 21.13 27.21 39.73
CA ASN A 11 20.21 27.65 38.69
C ASN A 11 19.46 26.45 38.10
N ARG A 12 18.27 26.71 37.56
CA ARG A 12 17.53 25.72 36.77
C ARG A 12 18.38 25.30 35.57
N ASP A 13 18.22 24.06 35.10
CA ASP A 13 18.99 23.54 33.96
C ASP A 13 18.71 24.27 32.64
N LYS A 14 17.61 25.01 32.56
CA LYS A 14 17.22 25.89 31.45
C LYS A 14 17.70 27.34 31.57
N ALA A 15 18.40 27.69 32.65
CA ALA A 15 18.79 29.08 32.90
C ALA A 15 19.89 29.50 31.92
N ARG A 16 19.59 30.43 31.01
CA ARG A 16 20.59 31.01 30.09
C ARG A 16 21.56 31.94 30.81
N HIS A 17 21.09 32.58 31.88
CA HIS A 17 21.86 33.47 32.73
C HIS A 17 21.65 33.07 34.18
N CYS A 18 22.68 33.26 35.00
CA CYS A 18 22.58 33.01 36.41
C CYS A 18 21.55 33.95 37.04
N LYS A 19 20.58 33.39 37.78
CA LYS A 19 19.55 34.11 38.52
C LYS A 19 20.08 35.12 39.55
N ARG A 20 21.37 35.01 39.91
CA ARG A 20 22.01 35.83 40.94
C ARG A 20 23.01 36.84 40.37
N CYS A 21 23.91 36.44 39.47
CA CYS A 21 24.95 37.32 38.94
C CYS A 21 24.81 37.65 37.45
N GLY A 22 23.77 37.16 36.76
CA GLY A 22 23.52 37.45 35.35
C GLY A 22 24.50 36.82 34.36
N VAL A 23 25.57 36.14 34.81
CA VAL A 23 26.55 35.50 33.93
C VAL A 23 25.90 34.37 33.13
N ALA A 24 26.23 34.28 31.84
CA ALA A 24 25.75 33.23 30.95
C ALA A 24 26.14 31.85 31.53
N MET A 25 25.16 30.96 31.62
CA MET A 25 25.39 29.60 32.10
C MET A 25 25.98 28.75 30.96
N PRO A 26 26.82 27.74 31.27
CA PRO A 26 27.33 26.83 30.25
C PRO A 26 26.17 26.11 29.55
N PRO A 27 26.26 25.90 28.22
CA PRO A 27 25.25 25.13 27.49
C PRO A 27 25.16 23.70 28.05
N PRO A 28 23.97 23.07 28.00
CA PRO A 28 23.79 21.69 28.46
C PRO A 28 24.71 20.73 27.71
N ALA A 29 25.15 19.68 28.39
CA ALA A 29 26.04 18.68 27.78
C ALA A 29 25.33 17.98 26.59
N PRO A 30 26.06 17.53 25.55
CA PRO A 30 25.49 16.86 24.38
C PRO A 30 24.53 15.71 24.74
N GLY A 31 24.90 14.86 25.72
CA GLY A 31 24.05 13.76 26.18
C GLY A 31 22.73 14.19 26.83
N GLN A 32 22.69 15.37 27.46
CA GLN A 32 21.45 15.92 28.02
C GLN A 32 20.51 16.45 26.93
N LEU A 33 21.07 16.99 25.84
CA LEU A 33 20.30 17.43 24.67
C LEU A 33 19.66 16.23 23.95
N LEU A 34 20.41 15.14 23.78
CA LEU A 34 19.92 13.90 23.14
C LEU A 34 18.84 13.18 23.95
N GLY A 35 18.91 13.24 25.30
CA GLY A 35 17.89 12.65 26.18
C GLY A 35 16.51 13.31 26.08
N SER A 36 16.41 14.49 25.48
CA SER A 36 15.13 15.19 25.25
C SER A 36 14.39 14.73 23.98
N LEU A 37 15.06 13.95 23.12
CA LEU A 37 14.54 13.46 21.85
C LEU A 37 13.81 12.13 22.04
N VAL A 38 12.62 12.15 22.65
CA VAL A 38 11.79 10.95 22.85
C VAL A 38 11.24 10.45 21.52
N GLY A 39 11.43 9.16 21.20
CA GLY A 39 10.90 8.53 19.98
C GLY A 39 11.52 9.02 18.66
N LEU A 40 12.69 9.65 18.71
CA LEU A 40 13.39 10.25 17.56
C LEU A 40 14.78 9.62 17.40
N ASP A 41 14.83 8.29 17.38
CA ASP A 41 16.08 7.53 17.43
C ASP A 41 16.95 7.75 16.19
N ASP A 42 16.36 7.88 14.99
CA ASP A 42 17.10 8.18 13.76
C ASP A 42 17.88 9.50 13.85
N ILE A 43 17.25 10.52 14.42
CA ILE A 43 17.87 11.85 14.61
C ILE A 43 18.97 11.75 15.67
N ARG A 44 18.72 11.01 16.76
CA ARG A 44 19.72 10.76 17.79
C ARG A 44 20.96 10.07 17.22
N SER A 45 20.77 8.98 16.49
CA SER A 45 21.86 8.23 15.86
C SER A 45 22.65 9.07 14.85
N ALA A 46 21.97 9.91 14.05
CA ALA A 46 22.66 10.80 13.14
C ALA A 46 23.53 11.85 13.85
N LEU A 47 23.05 12.40 14.98
CA LEU A 47 23.81 13.34 15.81
C LEU A 47 24.99 12.64 16.52
N GLU A 48 24.82 11.41 16.99
CA GLU A 48 25.90 10.60 17.58
C GLU A 48 27.00 10.27 16.55
N GLN A 49 26.61 9.92 15.32
CA GLN A 49 27.55 9.72 14.21
C GLN A 49 28.30 11.02 13.88
N LEU A 50 27.60 12.15 13.86
CA LEU A 50 28.21 13.45 13.65
C LEU A 50 29.24 13.77 14.75
N GLN A 51 28.89 13.52 16.02
CA GLN A 51 29.81 13.68 17.15
C GLN A 51 31.07 12.84 16.97
N ALA A 52 30.93 11.54 16.70
CA ALA A 52 32.06 10.64 16.49
C ALA A 52 32.97 11.10 15.33
N SER A 53 32.36 11.56 14.23
CA SER A 53 33.11 12.08 13.08
C SER A 53 33.88 13.37 13.41
N THR A 54 33.29 14.24 14.23
CA THR A 54 33.87 15.52 14.65
C THR A 54 35.03 15.30 15.60
N GLU A 55 34.90 14.36 16.55
CA GLU A 55 36.00 13.95 17.43
C GLU A 55 37.18 13.39 16.63
N GLY A 56 36.91 12.58 15.60
CA GLY A 56 37.93 12.07 14.68
C GLY A 56 38.63 13.16 13.84
N ARG A 57 37.94 14.23 13.47
CA ARG A 57 38.53 15.41 12.81
C ARG A 57 39.36 16.24 13.77
N ARG A 58 38.89 16.40 15.01
CA ARG A 58 39.59 17.11 16.09
C ARG A 58 40.94 16.48 16.41
N ARG A 59 41.00 15.14 16.47
CA ARG A 59 42.26 14.39 16.64
C ARG A 59 43.25 14.61 15.49
N ARG A 60 42.77 14.89 14.29
CA ARG A 60 43.58 15.14 13.07
C ARG A 60 43.82 16.62 12.79
N ASN A 61 43.46 17.52 13.72
CA ASN A 61 43.55 18.97 13.58
C ASN A 61 42.97 19.49 12.24
N SER A 62 41.87 18.87 11.79
CA SER A 62 41.18 19.18 10.53
C SER A 62 40.00 20.13 10.75
N ASP A 63 39.54 20.80 9.69
CA ASP A 63 38.36 21.68 9.77
C ASP A 63 37.12 20.92 10.27
N LEU A 64 36.50 21.47 11.31
CA LEU A 64 35.32 20.94 11.98
C LEU A 64 34.04 21.38 11.27
N ARG A 65 34.09 22.33 10.34
CA ARG A 65 32.93 22.75 9.56
C ARG A 65 32.51 21.63 8.61
N VAL A 66 31.35 21.02 8.89
CA VAL A 66 30.75 19.97 8.08
C VAL A 66 29.33 20.40 7.71
N GLY A 67 28.96 20.25 6.44
CA GLY A 67 27.58 20.46 6.01
C GLY A 67 26.66 19.42 6.64
N PHE A 68 25.70 19.87 7.45
CA PHE A 68 24.69 19.03 8.11
C PHE A 68 23.28 19.48 7.73
N ASN A 69 23.09 19.83 6.46
CA ASN A 69 21.80 20.30 5.96
C ASN A 69 20.75 19.19 6.13
N THR A 70 19.64 19.55 6.75
CA THR A 70 18.66 18.58 7.26
C THR A 70 17.25 18.93 6.83
N LEU A 71 16.48 17.94 6.37
CA LEU A 71 15.06 18.04 6.06
C LEU A 71 14.27 17.19 7.07
N ILE A 72 13.33 17.80 7.78
CA ILE A 72 12.48 17.16 8.78
C ILE A 72 11.04 17.16 8.28
N MET A 73 10.43 15.97 8.14
CA MET A 73 9.04 15.82 7.72
C MET A 73 8.22 15.23 8.86
N GLY A 74 7.09 15.84 9.19
CA GLY A 74 6.21 15.26 10.21
C GLY A 74 4.93 16.05 10.40
N ASN A 75 3.91 15.42 10.96
CA ASN A 75 2.62 16.08 11.22
C ASN A 75 2.75 17.20 12.27
N SER A 76 1.67 17.96 12.44
CA SER A 76 1.63 19.02 13.47
C SER A 76 1.88 18.44 14.86
N GLY A 77 2.73 19.10 15.65
CA GLY A 77 3.02 18.69 17.02
C GLY A 77 4.05 17.56 17.18
N THR A 78 4.69 17.05 16.13
CA THR A 78 5.77 16.05 16.20
C THR A 78 7.15 16.62 16.58
N ALA A 79 7.16 17.71 17.36
CA ALA A 79 8.37 18.35 17.88
C ALA A 79 9.39 18.90 16.86
N LYS A 80 9.03 19.09 15.58
CA LYS A 80 9.94 19.62 14.53
C LYS A 80 10.75 20.86 14.95
N SER A 81 10.10 21.86 15.55
CA SER A 81 10.77 23.10 15.99
C SER A 81 11.70 22.87 17.19
N LEU A 82 11.38 21.92 18.08
CA LEU A 82 12.28 21.50 19.17
C LEU A 82 13.54 20.84 18.59
N VAL A 83 13.37 19.95 17.61
CA VAL A 83 14.48 19.28 16.93
C VAL A 83 15.42 20.29 16.27
N GLY A 84 14.88 21.29 15.57
CA GLY A 84 15.70 22.37 14.98
C GLY A 84 16.57 23.09 16.01
N GLY A 85 16.02 23.38 17.19
CA GLY A 85 16.77 23.95 18.32
C GLY A 85 17.83 23.01 18.90
N VAL A 86 17.49 21.73 19.08
CA VAL A 86 18.43 20.71 19.57
C VAL A 86 19.60 20.55 18.60
N ILE A 87 19.35 20.47 17.30
CA ILE A 87 20.41 20.39 16.27
C ILE A 87 21.34 21.60 16.39
N ALA A 88 20.80 22.82 16.45
CA ALA A 88 21.62 24.03 16.57
C ALA A 88 22.50 24.05 17.83
N SER A 89 21.92 23.71 18.98
CA SER A 89 22.66 23.65 20.25
C SER A 89 23.72 22.55 20.25
N PHE A 90 23.42 21.41 19.63
CA PHE A 90 24.34 20.28 19.51
C PHE A 90 25.54 20.61 18.61
N LEU A 91 25.28 21.19 17.42
CA LEU A 91 26.33 21.66 16.50
C LEU A 91 27.26 22.69 17.15
N HIS A 92 26.70 23.60 17.95
CA HIS A 92 27.49 24.58 18.69
C HIS A 92 28.40 23.92 19.73
N THR A 93 27.87 22.94 20.47
CA THR A 93 28.62 22.24 21.51
C THR A 93 29.78 21.42 20.91
N LEU A 94 29.63 20.94 19.68
CA LEU A 94 30.70 20.29 18.92
C LEU A 94 31.72 21.28 18.32
N GLY A 95 31.45 22.59 18.35
CA GLY A 95 32.27 23.62 17.72
C GLY A 95 32.13 23.69 16.20
N ILE A 96 31.05 23.15 15.64
CA ILE A 96 30.73 23.22 14.20
C ILE A 96 30.13 24.59 13.86
N THR A 97 29.34 25.16 14.78
CA THR A 97 28.72 26.48 14.67
C THR A 97 29.12 27.41 15.83
N ASP A 98 29.18 28.70 15.56
CA ASP A 98 29.52 29.76 16.52
C ASP A 98 28.34 30.10 17.46
N ARG A 99 27.11 29.76 17.07
CA ARG A 99 25.87 30.10 17.81
C ARG A 99 25.09 28.86 18.22
N ALA A 100 24.58 28.88 19.45
CA ALA A 100 23.79 27.81 20.06
C ALA A 100 22.31 27.79 19.63
N ASP A 101 21.74 28.96 19.33
CA ASP A 101 20.33 29.09 18.94
C ASP A 101 20.21 29.22 17.41
N PRO A 102 19.18 28.59 16.78
CA PRO A 102 18.94 28.76 15.36
C PRO A 102 18.27 30.10 15.07
N LEU A 103 18.61 30.70 13.93
CA LEU A 103 17.78 31.75 13.33
C LEU A 103 16.56 31.08 12.70
N THR A 104 15.37 31.36 13.22
CA THR A 104 14.12 30.73 12.75
C THR A 104 13.36 31.61 11.78
N LEU A 105 12.95 31.03 10.65
CA LEU A 105 12.09 31.63 9.65
C LEU A 105 10.85 30.73 9.46
N ASP A 106 9.66 31.32 9.43
CA ASP A 106 8.40 30.59 9.33
C ASP A 106 7.71 30.89 8.00
N ALA A 107 7.55 29.88 7.16
CA ALA A 107 6.97 30.00 5.83
C ALA A 107 5.45 30.26 5.81
N MET A 108 4.74 30.20 6.94
CA MET A 108 3.30 30.52 7.02
C MET A 108 2.98 31.99 7.32
N LYS A 109 3.93 32.78 7.84
CA LYS A 109 3.61 34.18 8.23
C LYS A 109 3.30 35.01 6.98
N GLN A 110 2.31 35.92 7.10
CA GLN A 110 1.67 36.68 6.00
C GLN A 110 2.63 37.50 5.12
N ASP A 111 3.88 37.69 5.54
CA ASP A 111 4.95 38.09 4.64
C ASP A 111 5.54 36.81 4.02
N THR A 112 5.02 36.38 2.87
CA THR A 112 5.75 35.44 2.00
C THR A 112 7.16 36.00 1.91
N PRO A 113 8.21 35.30 2.41
CA PRO A 113 9.51 35.92 2.53
C PRO A 113 9.94 36.31 1.13
N SER A 114 10.03 37.62 0.90
CA SER A 114 10.54 38.13 -0.35
C SER A 114 11.94 37.54 -0.55
N ALA A 115 12.37 37.45 -1.80
CA ALA A 115 13.71 36.99 -2.12
C ALA A 115 14.80 37.69 -1.26
N ASP A 116 14.59 38.97 -0.98
CA ASP A 116 15.45 39.80 -0.13
C ASP A 116 15.41 39.41 1.36
N THR A 117 14.23 39.04 1.88
CA THR A 117 14.06 38.59 3.29
C THR A 117 14.79 37.27 3.54
N LEU A 118 14.69 36.33 2.60
CA LEU A 118 15.38 35.04 2.69
C LEU A 118 16.90 35.24 2.64
N GLU A 119 17.39 36.08 1.72
CA GLU A 119 18.82 36.36 1.60
C GLU A 119 19.39 37.06 2.84
N LYS A 120 18.66 38.03 3.41
CA LYS A 120 19.02 38.66 4.69
C LYS A 120 19.09 37.63 5.82
N ALA A 121 18.07 36.79 5.97
CA ALA A 121 18.05 35.74 6.99
C ALA A 121 19.21 34.74 6.81
N PHE A 122 19.47 34.31 5.58
CA PHE A 122 20.58 33.40 5.26
C PHE A 122 21.94 34.00 5.62
N ASN A 123 22.16 35.26 5.25
CA ASN A 123 23.40 35.96 5.58
C ASN A 123 23.54 36.23 7.08
N SER A 124 22.46 36.59 7.77
CA SER A 124 22.45 36.76 9.23
C SER A 124 22.69 35.45 9.99
N ALA A 125 22.32 34.30 9.43
CA ALA A 125 22.53 32.99 10.02
C ALA A 125 23.96 32.45 9.86
N ARG A 126 24.85 33.09 9.07
CA ARG A 126 26.24 32.64 8.88
C ARG A 126 26.96 32.39 10.21
N GLY A 127 27.69 31.26 10.27
CA GLY A 127 28.29 30.74 11.51
C GLY A 127 27.29 30.05 12.45
N GLY A 128 26.03 29.89 12.05
CA GLY A 128 24.98 29.26 12.86
C GLY A 128 24.08 28.33 12.04
N VAL A 129 22.88 28.07 12.57
CA VAL A 129 21.83 27.30 11.91
C VAL A 129 20.72 28.24 11.43
N LEU A 130 20.30 28.08 10.18
CA LEU A 130 19.06 28.65 9.65
C LEU A 130 17.97 27.57 9.72
N PHE A 131 16.98 27.75 10.58
CA PHE A 131 15.83 26.85 10.70
C PHE A 131 14.62 27.43 9.97
N ILE A 132 14.07 26.71 8.99
CA ILE A 132 12.91 27.13 8.22
C ILE A 132 11.74 26.19 8.53
N ASP A 133 10.75 26.68 9.27
CA ASP A 133 9.54 25.92 9.60
C ASP A 133 8.46 26.12 8.52
N ASN A 134 7.52 25.17 8.47
CA ASN A 134 6.41 25.15 7.51
C ASN A 134 6.81 25.21 6.02
N VAL A 135 8.00 24.72 5.65
CA VAL A 135 8.56 24.85 4.29
C VAL A 135 7.67 24.25 3.18
N HIS A 136 6.78 23.31 3.53
CA HIS A 136 5.75 22.75 2.65
C HIS A 136 4.85 23.81 1.98
N GLN A 137 4.78 25.04 2.51
CA GLN A 137 4.10 26.17 1.88
C GLN A 137 4.80 26.69 0.62
N TRP A 138 6.10 26.46 0.48
CA TRP A 138 6.89 26.82 -0.71
C TRP A 138 6.86 25.74 -1.79
N PHE A 139 5.89 24.82 -1.74
CA PHE A 139 5.69 23.77 -2.73
C PHE A 139 4.24 23.80 -3.21
N SER A 140 4.05 23.47 -4.50
CA SER A 140 2.72 23.21 -5.07
C SER A 140 2.07 21.98 -4.41
N ILE A 141 0.78 21.76 -4.71
CA ILE A 141 0.07 20.54 -4.30
C ILE A 141 0.79 19.30 -4.84
N ASP A 142 1.33 19.39 -6.06
CA ASP A 142 2.07 18.33 -6.75
C ASP A 142 3.54 18.22 -6.31
N GLY A 143 3.97 18.98 -5.31
CA GLY A 143 5.33 18.93 -4.77
C GLY A 143 6.38 19.67 -5.61
N ASP A 144 5.99 20.58 -6.50
CA ASP A 144 6.93 21.41 -7.26
C ASP A 144 7.40 22.61 -6.44
N PRO A 145 8.73 22.86 -6.37
CA PRO A 145 9.27 23.96 -5.57
C PRO A 145 8.92 25.33 -6.18
N GLN A 146 8.46 26.24 -5.33
CA GLN A 146 8.24 27.64 -5.71
C GLN A 146 9.57 28.41 -5.84
N PRO A 147 9.60 29.58 -6.51
CA PRO A 147 10.83 30.35 -6.75
C PRO A 147 11.67 30.65 -5.49
N VAL A 148 11.01 30.88 -4.35
CA VAL A 148 11.67 31.15 -3.05
C VAL A 148 12.52 29.95 -2.60
N PHE A 149 12.06 28.72 -2.82
CA PHE A 149 12.82 27.52 -2.49
C PHE A 149 14.03 27.35 -3.43
N ASN A 150 13.88 27.62 -4.72
CA ASN A 150 14.98 27.58 -5.67
C ASN A 150 16.07 28.62 -5.32
N GLN A 151 15.68 29.78 -4.83
CA GLN A 151 16.62 30.78 -4.33
C GLN A 151 17.37 30.31 -3.07
N LEU A 152 16.69 29.65 -2.12
CA LEU A 152 17.36 29.04 -0.96
C LEU A 152 18.46 28.08 -1.43
N VAL A 153 18.16 27.23 -2.42
CA VAL A 153 19.13 26.30 -2.99
C VAL A 153 20.31 27.04 -3.62
N SER A 154 20.06 28.11 -4.39
CA SER A 154 21.12 28.96 -4.96
C SER A 154 22.02 29.60 -3.89
N LEU A 155 21.44 30.04 -2.76
CA LEU A 155 22.21 30.58 -1.64
C LEU A 155 23.08 29.51 -0.96
N MET A 156 22.56 28.29 -0.83
CA MET A 156 23.32 27.14 -0.31
C MET A 156 24.48 26.75 -1.22
N GLU A 157 24.36 26.91 -2.55
CA GLU A 157 25.46 26.65 -3.49
C GLU A 157 26.61 27.66 -3.37
N LYS A 158 26.28 28.92 -3.06
CA LYS A 158 27.31 29.96 -2.84
C LYS A 158 28.07 29.77 -1.52
N SER A 159 27.56 28.96 -0.60
CA SER A 159 28.16 28.75 0.72
C SER A 159 27.87 27.34 1.25
N GLU A 160 28.70 26.37 0.84
CA GLU A 160 28.44 24.94 1.05
C GLU A 160 28.36 24.49 2.52
N THR A 161 28.96 25.23 3.46
CA THR A 161 29.07 24.81 4.86
C THR A 161 28.45 25.77 5.88
N THR A 162 28.08 27.00 5.49
CA THR A 162 27.53 27.99 6.44
C THR A 162 26.51 28.94 5.81
N PRO A 163 25.36 29.22 6.45
CA PRO A 163 24.80 28.52 7.61
C PRO A 163 24.47 27.05 7.32
N VAL A 164 24.36 26.24 8.37
CA VAL A 164 23.71 24.93 8.26
C VAL A 164 22.22 25.15 8.11
N VAL A 165 21.61 24.62 7.06
CA VAL A 165 20.18 24.82 6.76
C VAL A 165 19.37 23.62 7.24
N VAL A 166 18.43 23.87 8.14
CA VAL A 166 17.47 22.87 8.62
C VAL A 166 16.07 23.30 8.20
N ILE A 167 15.40 22.50 7.39
CA ILE A 167 14.04 22.78 6.92
C ILE A 167 13.05 21.79 7.51
N ALA A 168 11.83 22.23 7.81
CA ALA A 168 10.80 21.43 8.44
C ALA A 168 9.41 21.67 7.80
N GLY A 169 8.61 20.62 7.63
CA GLY A 169 7.25 20.77 7.10
C GLY A 169 6.37 19.53 7.20
N LEU A 170 5.16 19.62 6.63
CA LEU A 170 4.20 18.52 6.58
C LEU A 170 4.59 17.46 5.53
N PRO A 171 4.34 16.16 5.77
CA PRO A 171 4.84 15.10 4.90
C PRO A 171 4.26 15.12 3.48
N PHE A 172 2.97 15.45 3.31
CA PHE A 172 2.25 15.29 2.04
C PHE A 172 2.98 15.93 0.84
N ARG A 173 3.25 17.24 0.88
CA ARG A 173 3.91 17.96 -0.23
C ARG A 173 5.39 17.63 -0.35
N LEU A 174 6.06 17.41 0.77
CA LEU A 174 7.49 17.13 0.80
C LEU A 174 7.82 15.71 0.30
N ARG A 175 6.93 14.74 0.50
CA ARG A 175 7.07 13.40 -0.06
C ARG A 175 6.96 13.40 -1.58
N GLU A 176 5.99 14.13 -2.16
CA GLU A 176 5.90 14.28 -3.62
C GLU A 176 7.14 14.98 -4.20
N PHE A 177 7.63 16.02 -3.51
CA PHE A 177 8.89 16.68 -3.89
C PHE A 177 10.06 15.68 -3.95
N LEU A 178 10.22 14.83 -2.94
CA LEU A 178 11.32 13.84 -2.87
C LEU A 178 11.18 12.69 -3.89
N ARG A 179 9.96 12.38 -4.34
CA ARG A 179 9.69 11.25 -5.26
C ARG A 179 9.99 11.60 -6.72
N LYS A 180 9.88 12.88 -7.11
CA LYS A 180 10.04 13.33 -8.49
C LYS A 180 11.50 13.20 -8.97
N PRO A 181 11.77 12.50 -10.09
CA PRO A 181 13.14 12.30 -10.61
C PRO A 181 13.90 13.61 -10.86
N ASP A 182 13.22 14.63 -11.37
CA ASP A 182 13.80 15.93 -11.72
C ASP A 182 14.25 16.73 -10.48
N HIS A 183 13.75 16.37 -9.30
CA HIS A 183 14.08 17.02 -8.03
C HIS A 183 15.23 16.34 -7.27
N LYS A 184 15.78 15.21 -7.77
CA LYS A 184 16.86 14.47 -7.09
C LYS A 184 18.09 15.33 -6.79
N SER A 185 18.44 16.26 -7.67
CA SER A 185 19.56 17.19 -7.48
C SER A 185 19.32 18.17 -6.32
N LEU A 186 18.10 18.71 -6.22
CA LEU A 186 17.67 19.62 -5.16
C LEU A 186 17.57 18.89 -3.82
N ALA A 187 16.95 17.70 -3.81
CA ALA A 187 16.83 16.85 -2.64
C ALA A 187 18.19 16.39 -2.11
N GLY A 188 19.15 16.09 -3.01
CA GLY A 188 20.51 15.68 -2.67
C GLY A 188 21.31 16.71 -1.86
N ARG A 189 20.83 17.96 -1.75
CA ARG A 189 21.43 19.00 -0.88
C ARG A 189 21.11 18.80 0.60
N PHE A 190 20.04 18.06 0.92
CA PHE A 190 19.65 17.67 2.25
C PHE A 190 20.01 16.20 2.46
N LYS A 191 21.28 15.94 2.82
CA LYS A 191 21.79 14.57 3.03
C LYS A 191 21.11 13.85 4.20
N ASN A 192 20.58 14.62 5.15
CA ASN A 192 19.85 14.10 6.30
C ASN A 192 18.35 14.37 6.10
N VAL A 193 17.58 13.33 5.83
CA VAL A 193 16.11 13.42 5.70
C VAL A 193 15.48 12.58 6.80
N PHE A 194 14.74 13.23 7.71
CA PHE A 194 14.13 12.59 8.87
C PHE A 194 12.60 12.67 8.79
N PRO A 195 11.91 11.58 8.42
CA PRO A 195 10.48 11.45 8.67
C PRO A 195 10.24 11.22 10.16
N ILE A 196 9.31 11.97 10.74
CA ILE A 196 8.86 11.85 12.12
C ILE A 196 7.39 11.45 12.10
N ASP A 197 7.11 10.26 12.60
CA ASP A 197 5.76 9.73 12.77
C ASP A 197 5.03 10.36 13.97
N ASP A 198 3.72 10.15 14.03
CA ASP A 198 2.92 10.56 15.18
C ASP A 198 3.32 9.77 16.42
N TYR A 199 3.31 10.44 17.58
CA TYR A 199 3.75 9.82 18.82
C TYR A 199 2.72 8.81 19.32
N LEU A 200 3.19 7.61 19.64
CA LEU A 200 2.41 6.58 20.31
C LEU A 200 2.13 6.98 21.77
N PRO A 201 1.05 6.47 22.41
CA PRO A 201 0.72 6.80 23.80
C PRO A 201 1.85 6.60 24.80
N ALA A 202 2.66 5.55 24.62
CA ALA A 202 3.84 5.31 25.47
C ALA A 202 4.91 6.40 25.31
N GLN A 203 5.12 6.92 24.10
CA GLN A 203 6.04 8.02 23.82
C GLN A 203 5.49 9.34 24.36
N LEU A 204 4.18 9.59 24.22
CA LEU A 204 3.50 10.73 24.83
C LEU A 204 3.63 10.72 26.36
N LEU A 205 3.51 9.55 26.99
CA LEU A 205 3.72 9.40 28.43
C LEU A 205 5.15 9.78 28.81
N GLN A 206 6.14 9.32 28.06
CA GLN A 206 7.55 9.68 28.30
C GLN A 206 7.79 11.20 28.17
N ILE A 207 7.19 11.86 27.17
CA ILE A 207 7.26 13.32 27.00
C ILE A 207 6.63 14.05 28.19
N ALA A 208 5.42 13.64 28.60
CA ALA A 208 4.72 14.22 29.75
C ALA A 208 5.55 14.02 31.03
N MET A 209 6.12 12.83 31.20
CA MET A 209 6.94 12.49 32.35
C MET A 209 8.22 13.30 32.41
N PHE A 210 8.92 13.43 31.29
CA PHE A 210 10.09 14.29 31.18
C PHE A 210 9.76 15.73 31.54
N HIS A 211 8.60 16.24 31.10
CA HIS A 211 8.16 17.59 31.44
C HIS A 211 7.89 17.76 32.94
N LEU A 212 7.16 16.84 33.56
CA LEU A 212 6.85 16.87 35.00
C LEU A 212 8.12 16.81 35.85
N THR A 213 9.03 15.89 35.54
CA THR A 213 10.33 15.77 36.24
C THR A 213 11.17 17.03 36.07
N ARG A 214 11.18 17.64 34.88
CA ARG A 214 11.92 18.89 34.62
C ARG A 214 11.38 20.09 35.39
N GLU A 215 10.08 20.13 35.65
CA GLU A 215 9.47 21.16 36.52
C GLU A 215 9.60 20.84 38.02
N GLY A 216 10.25 19.70 38.38
CA GLY A 216 10.62 19.35 39.75
C GLY A 216 9.63 18.43 40.46
N PHE A 217 8.69 17.83 39.72
CA PHE A 217 7.70 16.92 40.27
C PHE A 217 8.16 15.46 40.25
N THR A 218 7.70 14.69 41.25
CA THR A 218 7.79 13.23 41.27
C THR A 218 6.40 12.64 41.01
N VAL A 219 6.34 11.54 40.26
CA VAL A 219 5.08 10.88 39.88
C VAL A 219 5.13 9.42 40.29
N PRO A 220 4.26 8.98 41.22
CA PRO A 220 4.19 7.56 41.62
C PRO A 220 3.62 6.67 40.50
N ASP A 221 3.83 5.35 40.60
CA ASP A 221 3.47 4.38 39.56
C ASP A 221 1.97 4.35 39.26
N ASP A 222 1.11 4.47 40.27
CA ASP A 222 -0.36 4.51 40.10
C ASP A 222 -0.82 5.73 39.29
N THR A 223 -0.15 6.85 39.49
CA THR A 223 -0.41 8.13 38.83
C THR A 223 0.13 8.09 37.41
N ARG A 224 1.29 7.47 37.21
CA ARG A 224 1.84 7.19 35.89
C ARG A 224 0.89 6.32 35.05
N ASP A 225 0.33 5.27 35.64
CA ASP A 225 -0.65 4.39 34.98
C ASP A 225 -1.91 5.18 34.57
N ARG A 226 -2.42 6.03 35.46
CA ARG A 226 -3.57 6.88 35.15
C ARG A 226 -3.25 7.89 34.04
N LEU A 227 -2.05 8.47 34.03
CA LEU A 227 -1.58 9.39 33.00
C LEU A 227 -1.51 8.69 31.64
N GLU A 228 -1.01 7.45 31.62
CA GLU A 228 -0.97 6.61 30.44
C GLU A 228 -2.38 6.32 29.90
N LEU A 229 -3.31 5.91 30.76
CA LEU A 229 -4.69 5.63 30.37
C LEU A 229 -5.42 6.89 29.87
N ARG A 230 -5.10 8.06 30.42
CA ARG A 230 -5.63 9.36 29.94
C ARG A 230 -5.10 9.68 28.55
N LEU A 231 -3.79 9.52 28.33
CA LEU A 231 -3.15 9.78 27.03
C LEU A 231 -3.64 8.79 25.97
N ARG A 232 -3.80 7.51 26.30
CA ARG A 232 -4.37 6.50 25.39
C ARG A 232 -5.81 6.82 25.00
N HIS A 233 -6.64 7.23 25.96
CA HIS A 233 -8.02 7.65 25.69
C HIS A 233 -8.07 8.82 24.71
N LEU A 234 -7.28 9.87 24.96
CA LEU A 234 -7.24 11.06 24.11
C LEU A 234 -6.64 10.76 22.73
N HIS A 235 -5.62 9.91 22.65
CA HIS A 235 -5.05 9.44 21.39
C HIS A 235 -6.06 8.66 20.56
N ARG A 236 -6.90 7.83 21.19
CA ARG A 236 -7.99 7.12 20.50
C ARG A 236 -9.06 8.08 19.97
N LEU A 237 -9.48 9.07 20.78
CA LEU A 237 -10.46 10.07 20.34
C LEU A 237 -9.93 10.90 19.17
N ALA A 238 -8.64 11.28 19.21
CA ALA A 238 -7.97 11.96 18.11
C ALA A 238 -7.98 11.13 16.82
N ALA A 239 -7.81 9.81 16.90
CA ALA A 239 -7.83 8.90 15.74
C ALA A 239 -9.23 8.70 15.12
N ARG A 240 -10.31 9.09 15.81
CA ARG A 240 -11.71 8.94 15.33
C ARG A 240 -12.30 10.21 14.72
N ASP A 241 -11.52 11.28 14.60
CA ASP A 241 -11.99 12.62 14.19
C ASP A 241 -13.14 13.19 15.08
N GLU A 242 -13.39 12.57 16.24
CA GLU A 242 -14.46 12.94 17.18
C GLU A 242 -14.06 14.11 18.11
N SER A 243 -12.86 14.68 17.96
CA SER A 243 -12.36 15.72 18.87
C SER A 243 -11.46 16.78 18.20
N PRO A 244 -11.61 18.07 18.55
CA PRO A 244 -10.67 19.14 18.14
C PRO A 244 -9.23 18.96 18.69
N VAL A 245 -8.98 17.91 19.47
CA VAL A 245 -7.66 17.51 20.01
C VAL A 245 -6.77 16.83 18.94
N ALA A 246 -7.33 16.41 17.81
CA ALA A 246 -6.68 15.58 16.77
C ALA A 246 -5.35 16.12 16.19
N ALA A 247 -5.01 17.39 16.42
CA ALA A 247 -3.82 18.02 15.84
C ALA A 247 -2.58 18.14 16.77
N GLN A 248 -2.58 17.53 17.97
CA GLN A 248 -1.64 17.97 19.01
C GLN A 248 -0.39 17.12 19.27
N ASN A 249 -0.31 15.83 18.91
CA ASN A 249 0.91 15.01 19.08
C ASN A 249 1.66 15.31 20.41
N GLY A 250 2.94 15.70 20.39
CA GLY A 250 3.71 16.03 21.59
C GLY A 250 3.14 17.23 22.38
N ARG A 251 2.42 18.16 21.75
CA ARG A 251 1.70 19.24 22.45
C ARG A 251 0.59 18.69 23.35
N LEU A 252 -0.01 17.56 23.00
CA LEU A 252 -0.99 16.88 23.85
C LEU A 252 -0.34 16.44 25.16
N ALA A 253 0.83 15.79 25.08
CA ALA A 253 1.57 15.36 26.27
C ALA A 253 1.95 16.54 27.18
N LEU A 254 2.43 17.65 26.58
CA LEU A 254 2.75 18.87 27.31
C LEU A 254 1.52 19.50 27.97
N LYS A 255 0.38 19.53 27.26
CA LYS A 255 -0.89 20.03 27.79
C LYS A 255 -1.35 19.19 28.99
N ILE A 256 -1.34 17.86 28.87
CA ILE A 256 -1.76 16.97 29.95
C ILE A 256 -0.81 17.06 31.16
N ALA A 257 0.49 17.23 30.93
CA ALA A 257 1.44 17.51 32.02
C ALA A 257 1.14 18.85 32.71
N ALA A 258 0.82 19.91 31.95
CA ALA A 258 0.43 21.20 32.51
C ALA A 258 -0.90 21.11 33.28
N ASP A 259 -1.90 20.43 32.75
CA ASP A 259 -3.19 20.21 33.41
C ASP A 259 -3.01 19.45 34.75
N ALA A 260 -2.08 18.49 34.80
CA ALA A 260 -1.74 17.77 36.03
C ALA A 260 -1.03 18.67 37.06
N ILE A 261 -0.14 19.57 36.62
CA ILE A 261 0.49 20.57 37.48
C ILE A 261 -0.57 21.54 38.03
N ASP A 262 -1.51 21.98 37.19
CA ASP A 262 -2.63 22.82 37.64
C ASP A 262 -3.52 22.08 38.65
N GLY A 263 -3.75 20.78 38.44
CA GLY A 263 -4.44 19.91 39.40
C GLY A 263 -3.72 19.88 40.75
N TYR A 264 -2.41 19.69 40.74
CA TYR A 264 -1.57 19.75 41.93
C TYR A 264 -1.72 21.07 42.69
N TYR A 265 -1.69 22.22 42.01
CA TYR A 265 -1.83 23.52 42.67
C TYR A 265 -3.24 23.80 43.20
N ARG A 266 -4.27 23.11 42.70
CA ARG A 266 -5.65 23.18 43.24
C ARG A 266 -5.86 22.26 44.44
N ARG A 267 -5.03 21.23 44.61
CA ARG A 267 -5.11 20.29 45.74
C ARG A 267 -4.74 21.00 47.06
N PRO A 268 -5.54 20.87 48.13
CA PRO A 268 -5.19 21.41 49.44
C PRO A 268 -3.92 20.73 50.00
N ASN A 269 -3.01 21.49 50.61
CA ASN A 269 -1.76 21.02 51.23
C ASN A 269 -0.69 20.43 50.28
N SER A 270 -0.60 20.91 49.04
CA SER A 270 0.41 20.52 48.05
C SER A 270 1.80 21.12 48.34
N ALA A 271 2.57 20.49 49.24
CA ALA A 271 3.96 20.88 49.54
C ALA A 271 4.98 19.74 49.29
N ASP A 272 4.54 18.63 48.71
CA ASP A 272 5.31 17.41 48.53
C ASP A 272 5.96 17.27 47.13
N ASN A 273 5.64 18.17 46.19
CA ASN A 273 5.99 18.07 44.77
C ASN A 273 5.61 16.70 44.16
N LEU A 274 4.57 16.04 44.68
CA LEU A 274 4.04 14.78 44.17
C LEU A 274 2.80 15.05 43.33
N ILE A 275 2.83 14.66 42.05
CA ILE A 275 1.60 14.59 41.25
C ILE A 275 0.92 13.28 41.62
N LEU A 276 -0.35 13.35 42.03
CA LEU A 276 -1.16 12.19 42.38
C LEU A 276 -2.23 11.92 41.31
N ALA A 277 -2.81 10.71 41.34
CA ALA A 277 -3.84 10.30 40.40
C ALA A 277 -5.04 11.28 40.34
N GLN A 278 -5.42 11.87 41.47
CA GLN A 278 -6.48 12.87 41.54
C GLN A 278 -6.18 14.18 40.82
N ASP A 279 -4.90 14.49 40.59
CA ASP A 279 -4.48 15.70 39.87
C ASP A 279 -4.67 15.54 38.35
N ILE A 280 -4.91 14.32 37.87
CA ILE A 280 -5.17 14.00 36.45
C ILE A 280 -6.68 14.03 36.17
N ALA A 281 -7.12 15.09 35.50
CA ALA A 281 -8.52 15.33 35.16
C ALA A 281 -8.96 14.69 33.83
N GLY A 282 -10.27 14.37 33.78
CA GLY A 282 -10.97 13.88 32.60
C GLY A 282 -11.03 12.35 32.47
N ASP A 283 -11.74 11.90 31.43
CA ASP A 283 -11.98 10.48 31.19
C ASP A 283 -10.70 9.71 30.84
N ILE A 284 -10.58 8.51 31.40
CA ILE A 284 -9.50 7.59 31.10
C ILE A 284 -10.02 6.43 30.25
N GLU A 285 -9.11 5.73 29.59
CA GLU A 285 -9.48 4.54 28.84
C GLU A 285 -10.03 3.48 29.80
N LYS A 286 -11.30 3.10 29.63
CA LYS A 286 -11.88 1.96 30.33
C LYS A 286 -11.27 0.68 29.74
N ARG A 287 -10.43 -0.01 30.51
CA ARG A 287 -9.98 -1.36 30.15
C ARG A 287 -11.20 -2.28 30.12
N LYS A 288 -11.40 -2.97 28.99
CA LYS A 288 -12.44 -4.00 28.90
C LYS A 288 -12.05 -5.15 29.84
N THR A 289 -13.03 -5.68 30.53
CA THR A 289 -12.83 -6.91 31.33
C THR A 289 -12.58 -8.09 30.39
N ILE A 290 -11.93 -9.14 30.89
CA ILE A 290 -11.69 -10.36 30.10
C ILE A 290 -13.03 -10.94 29.61
N ASP A 291 -14.08 -10.90 30.44
CA ASP A 291 -15.41 -11.39 30.07
C ASP A 291 -16.03 -10.60 28.92
N GLN A 292 -15.86 -9.27 28.90
CA GLN A 292 -16.31 -8.43 27.77
C GLN A 292 -15.58 -8.76 26.48
N ILE A 293 -14.28 -9.08 26.54
CA ILE A 293 -13.51 -9.40 25.35
C ILE A 293 -13.77 -10.83 24.87
N LEU A 294 -13.98 -11.78 25.78
CA LEU A 294 -14.44 -13.12 25.43
C LEU A 294 -15.83 -13.06 24.79
N ALA A 295 -16.72 -12.17 25.26
CA ALA A 295 -18.00 -11.91 24.60
C ALA A 295 -17.83 -11.33 23.19
N GLU A 296 -16.91 -10.38 22.99
CA GLU A 296 -16.57 -9.88 21.65
C GLU A 296 -15.98 -10.97 20.74
N LEU A 297 -15.21 -11.91 21.29
CA LEU A 297 -14.73 -13.06 20.54
C LEU A 297 -15.90 -13.98 20.15
N ASP A 298 -16.89 -14.14 21.02
CA ASP A 298 -18.12 -14.90 20.73
C ASP A 298 -18.98 -14.26 19.65
N GLU A 299 -18.89 -12.95 19.46
CA GLU A 299 -19.53 -12.28 18.33
C GLU A 299 -18.93 -12.72 16.98
N PHE A 300 -17.69 -13.18 16.89
CA PHE A 300 -17.17 -13.65 15.59
C PHE A 300 -17.98 -14.84 15.10
N VAL A 301 -18.45 -14.77 13.85
CA VAL A 301 -19.18 -15.88 13.22
C VAL A 301 -18.21 -17.05 13.00
N GLY A 302 -18.60 -18.25 13.44
CA GLY A 302 -17.74 -19.43 13.39
C GLY A 302 -16.51 -19.35 14.30
N MET A 303 -15.36 -19.88 13.82
CA MET A 303 -14.06 -19.87 14.51
C MET A 303 -14.04 -20.57 15.88
N ASP A 304 -14.85 -21.61 16.06
CA ASP A 304 -15.00 -22.30 17.35
C ASP A 304 -13.69 -22.90 17.88
N ASN A 305 -12.80 -23.30 16.97
CA ASN A 305 -11.46 -23.77 17.31
C ASN A 305 -10.61 -22.66 17.95
N ILE A 306 -10.62 -21.44 17.40
CA ILE A 306 -9.93 -20.27 17.96
C ILE A 306 -10.57 -19.88 19.28
N LYS A 307 -11.90 -19.79 19.34
CA LYS A 307 -12.64 -19.46 20.58
C LYS A 307 -12.26 -20.39 21.73
N ARG A 308 -12.20 -21.69 21.46
CA ARG A 308 -11.83 -22.71 22.46
C ARG A 308 -10.39 -22.56 22.93
N GLU A 309 -9.46 -22.37 22.01
CA GLU A 309 -8.05 -22.24 22.33
C GLU A 309 -7.75 -20.93 23.08
N MET A 310 -8.47 -19.84 22.79
CA MET A 310 -8.36 -18.60 23.57
C MET A 310 -8.86 -18.76 25.00
N ARG A 311 -9.95 -19.50 25.21
CA ARG A 311 -10.42 -19.85 26.56
C ARG A 311 -9.41 -20.71 27.31
N ALA A 312 -8.75 -21.64 26.62
CA ALA A 312 -7.68 -22.45 27.21
C ALA A 312 -6.48 -21.57 27.62
N LEU A 313 -6.03 -20.67 26.75
CA LEU A 313 -4.95 -19.72 27.07
C LEU A 313 -5.30 -18.83 28.26
N HIS A 314 -6.55 -18.34 28.32
CA HIS A 314 -7.04 -17.58 29.47
C HIS A 314 -6.95 -18.38 30.78
N ALA A 315 -7.39 -19.64 30.77
CA ALA A 315 -7.31 -20.52 31.93
C ALA A 315 -5.86 -20.77 32.37
N ASP A 316 -4.93 -20.96 31.43
CA ASP A 316 -3.51 -21.13 31.70
C ASP A 316 -2.91 -19.88 32.39
N VAL A 317 -3.23 -18.69 31.88
CA VAL A 317 -2.80 -17.41 32.47
C VAL A 317 -3.32 -17.23 33.90
N ILE A 318 -4.59 -17.52 34.15
CA ILE A 318 -5.17 -17.45 35.50
C ILE A 318 -4.48 -18.43 36.44
N ASN A 319 -4.30 -19.69 36.00
CA ASN A 319 -3.69 -20.71 36.83
C ASN A 319 -2.25 -20.38 37.18
N ALA A 320 -1.45 -19.88 36.22
CA ALA A 320 -0.10 -19.41 36.46
C ALA A 320 -0.06 -18.30 37.51
N ARG A 321 -0.96 -17.30 37.40
CA ARG A 321 -1.06 -16.21 38.39
C ARG A 321 -1.42 -16.69 39.78
N ARG A 322 -2.38 -17.61 39.90
CA ARG A 322 -2.78 -18.19 41.20
C ARG A 322 -1.61 -18.93 41.85
N ARG A 323 -0.84 -19.70 41.09
CA ARG A 323 0.36 -20.39 41.58
C ARG A 323 1.38 -19.40 42.15
N ILE A 324 1.69 -18.34 41.40
CA ILE A 324 2.62 -17.29 41.86
C ILE A 324 2.11 -16.62 43.14
N ALA A 325 0.83 -16.24 43.19
CA ALA A 325 0.22 -15.64 44.37
C ALA A 325 0.24 -16.56 45.60
N SER A 326 0.22 -17.88 45.39
CA SER A 326 0.36 -18.89 46.44
C SER A 326 1.81 -19.30 46.74
N GLY A 327 2.81 -18.58 46.22
CA GLY A 327 4.23 -18.88 46.43
C GLY A 327 4.73 -20.15 45.74
N LEU A 328 3.95 -20.72 44.82
CA LEU A 328 4.34 -21.89 44.04
C LEU A 328 5.06 -21.44 42.76
N PRO A 329 6.07 -22.19 42.30
CA PRO A 329 6.70 -21.92 41.01
C PRO A 329 5.66 -22.09 39.89
N ALA A 330 5.57 -21.07 39.04
CA ALA A 330 4.88 -21.13 37.76
C ALA A 330 5.93 -21.05 36.66
N ASN A 331 6.20 -22.19 36.01
CA ASN A 331 7.09 -22.25 34.86
C ASN A 331 6.34 -21.84 33.59
N GLN A 332 5.98 -20.56 33.45
CA GLN A 332 5.48 -20.08 32.16
C GLN A 332 5.73 -18.59 31.95
N GLU A 333 6.80 -18.29 31.22
CA GLU A 333 6.84 -17.08 30.41
C GLU A 333 5.85 -17.30 29.25
N PHE A 334 4.82 -16.45 29.14
CA PHE A 334 3.86 -16.46 28.02
C PHE A 334 4.51 -15.90 26.75
N ALA A 335 5.59 -16.53 26.31
CA ALA A 335 6.41 -16.12 25.19
C ALA A 335 6.16 -17.01 23.98
N PHE A 336 4.92 -17.01 23.51
CA PHE A 336 4.52 -17.79 22.35
C PHE A 336 4.20 -16.86 21.19
N HIS A 337 4.66 -17.24 20.01
CA HIS A 337 4.30 -16.62 18.75
C HIS A 337 3.29 -17.52 18.04
N PHE A 338 2.43 -16.94 17.23
CA PHE A 338 1.28 -17.64 16.63
C PHE A 338 1.41 -17.71 15.13
N THR A 339 0.90 -18.80 14.55
CA THR A 339 0.59 -18.83 13.11
C THR A 339 -0.90 -18.78 12.90
N LEU A 340 -1.32 -17.94 11.96
CA LEU A 340 -2.71 -17.85 11.49
C LEU A 340 -2.77 -18.30 10.03
N THR A 341 -3.33 -19.48 9.80
CA THR A 341 -3.47 -20.03 8.45
C THR A 341 -4.91 -19.98 7.99
N GLY A 342 -5.13 -19.88 6.68
CA GLY A 342 -6.46 -19.95 6.08
C GLY A 342 -6.53 -19.22 4.75
N ASN A 343 -7.59 -19.47 4.00
CA ASN A 343 -7.81 -18.84 2.69
C ASN A 343 -8.06 -17.32 2.80
N PRO A 344 -8.08 -16.57 1.68
CA PRO A 344 -8.33 -15.14 1.70
C PRO A 344 -9.75 -14.88 2.22
N GLY A 345 -9.90 -13.81 3.01
CA GLY A 345 -11.20 -13.41 3.54
C GLY A 345 -11.73 -14.25 4.71
N THR A 346 -10.98 -15.22 5.24
CA THR A 346 -11.37 -15.94 6.47
C THR A 346 -11.28 -15.09 7.74
N GLY A 347 -10.60 -13.94 7.69
CA GLY A 347 -10.56 -12.97 8.82
C GLY A 347 -9.26 -12.94 9.62
N LYS A 348 -8.14 -13.46 9.09
CA LYS A 348 -6.81 -13.50 9.75
C LYS A 348 -6.43 -12.19 10.45
N THR A 349 -6.48 -11.06 9.74
CA THR A 349 -6.15 -9.73 10.28
C THR A 349 -7.11 -9.31 11.41
N SER A 350 -8.41 -9.58 11.26
CA SER A 350 -9.40 -9.29 12.30
C SER A 350 -9.15 -10.11 13.56
N VAL A 351 -8.82 -11.39 13.41
CA VAL A 351 -8.46 -12.27 14.55
C VAL A 351 -7.19 -11.79 15.24
N ALA A 352 -6.17 -11.35 14.49
CA ALA A 352 -4.94 -10.82 15.08
C ALA A 352 -5.19 -9.59 15.97
N ARG A 353 -6.06 -8.66 15.54
CA ARG A 353 -6.47 -7.49 16.35
C ARG A 353 -7.21 -7.89 17.60
N THR A 354 -8.17 -8.81 17.49
CA THR A 354 -8.90 -9.33 18.66
C THR A 354 -7.95 -10.03 19.62
N LEU A 355 -7.01 -10.81 19.11
CA LEU A 355 -6.00 -11.49 19.92
C LEU A 355 -5.12 -10.49 20.69
N GLY A 356 -4.68 -9.41 20.06
CA GLY A 356 -3.95 -8.33 20.74
C GLY A 356 -4.72 -7.79 21.94
N ASN A 357 -6.00 -7.43 21.74
CA ASN A 357 -6.87 -6.93 22.81
C ASN A 357 -7.08 -7.96 23.95
N ILE A 358 -7.26 -9.24 23.60
CA ILE A 358 -7.35 -10.33 24.58
C ILE A 358 -6.07 -10.39 25.40
N MET A 359 -4.91 -10.43 24.75
CA MET A 359 -3.62 -10.57 25.43
C MET A 359 -3.31 -9.38 26.34
N GLU A 360 -3.74 -8.17 25.98
CA GLU A 360 -3.68 -7.01 26.86
C GLU A 360 -4.55 -7.17 28.11
N ALA A 361 -5.81 -7.57 27.95
CA ALA A 361 -6.70 -7.72 29.09
C ALA A 361 -6.33 -8.90 30.00
N LEU A 362 -5.76 -9.95 29.41
CA LEU A 362 -5.11 -11.02 30.15
C LEU A 362 -3.84 -10.55 30.86
N GLY A 363 -3.32 -9.36 30.56
CA GLY A 363 -2.07 -8.82 31.08
C GLY A 363 -0.84 -9.65 30.68
N VAL A 364 -0.94 -10.33 29.52
CA VAL A 364 0.19 -10.98 28.83
C VAL A 364 0.98 -9.92 28.06
N LEU A 365 0.27 -8.96 27.45
CA LEU A 365 0.84 -7.81 26.76
C LEU A 365 0.51 -6.52 27.50
N LYS A 366 1.34 -5.48 27.33
CA LYS A 366 1.11 -4.16 27.94
C LYS A 366 0.01 -3.38 27.21
N SER A 367 -0.16 -3.62 25.92
CA SER A 367 -1.10 -2.95 25.02
C SER A 367 -1.55 -3.91 23.91
N GLY A 368 -2.83 -3.87 23.53
CA GLY A 368 -3.39 -4.74 22.51
C GLY A 368 -3.19 -4.26 21.08
N HIS A 369 -2.38 -3.21 20.88
CA HIS A 369 -2.10 -2.67 19.55
C HIS A 369 -1.44 -3.70 18.63
N VAL A 370 -1.75 -3.60 17.34
CA VAL A 370 -1.21 -4.47 16.30
C VAL A 370 -0.47 -3.62 15.28
N VAL A 371 0.80 -3.95 15.06
CA VAL A 371 1.62 -3.41 13.97
C VAL A 371 1.53 -4.40 12.82
N GLU A 372 0.76 -4.04 11.80
CA GLU A 372 0.60 -4.83 10.58
C GLU A 372 1.73 -4.53 9.60
N VAL A 373 2.39 -5.58 9.11
CA VAL A 373 3.52 -5.49 8.18
C VAL A 373 3.39 -6.57 7.10
N ASP A 374 3.98 -6.28 5.96
CA ASP A 374 4.20 -7.21 4.86
C ASP A 374 5.70 -7.28 4.52
N ARG A 375 6.06 -7.99 3.44
CA ARG A 375 7.44 -8.04 2.96
C ARG A 375 8.02 -6.64 2.71
N SER A 376 7.26 -5.75 2.06
CA SER A 376 7.73 -4.41 1.68
C SER A 376 8.07 -3.53 2.89
N SER A 377 7.41 -3.81 4.01
CA SER A 377 7.59 -3.13 5.29
C SER A 377 8.85 -3.58 6.04
N LEU A 378 9.29 -4.82 5.82
CA LEU A 378 10.41 -5.45 6.55
C LEU A 378 11.71 -5.43 5.74
N VAL A 379 11.64 -5.58 4.42
CA VAL A 379 12.79 -5.71 3.53
C VAL A 379 13.16 -4.33 2.95
N GLY A 380 14.46 -3.99 2.99
CA GLY A 380 15.00 -2.78 2.39
C GLY A 380 15.40 -2.96 0.92
N GLU A 381 15.52 -1.86 0.17
CA GLU A 381 15.99 -1.87 -1.23
C GLU A 381 17.52 -1.99 -1.32
N PHE A 382 18.24 -1.64 -0.25
CA PHE A 382 19.70 -1.62 -0.20
C PHE A 382 20.24 -2.51 0.93
N GLN A 383 21.42 -3.07 0.71
CA GLN A 383 22.10 -3.95 1.67
C GLN A 383 22.32 -3.24 3.02
N GLY A 384 21.99 -3.94 4.12
CA GLY A 384 22.09 -3.43 5.49
C GLY A 384 20.89 -2.60 5.98
N GLN A 385 19.90 -2.29 5.12
CA GLN A 385 18.68 -1.60 5.55
C GLN A 385 17.63 -2.57 6.12
N THR A 386 17.63 -3.83 5.67
CA THR A 386 16.61 -4.82 6.05
C THR A 386 16.62 -5.13 7.54
N ALA A 387 17.80 -5.34 8.14
CA ALA A 387 17.90 -5.55 9.58
C ALA A 387 17.38 -4.34 10.38
N LEU A 388 17.71 -3.11 9.96
CA LEU A 388 17.25 -1.89 10.62
C LEU A 388 15.73 -1.72 10.51
N ARG A 389 15.16 -1.93 9.32
CA ARG A 389 13.70 -1.86 9.10
C ARG A 389 12.95 -2.90 9.92
N THR A 390 13.41 -4.15 9.88
CA THR A 390 12.80 -5.24 10.65
C THR A 390 12.87 -4.96 12.15
N ALA A 391 14.02 -4.48 12.64
CA ALA A 391 14.19 -4.08 14.04
C ALA A 391 13.21 -2.96 14.43
N ALA A 392 13.11 -1.90 13.63
CA ALA A 392 12.20 -0.79 13.89
C ALA A 392 10.73 -1.22 13.96
N LYS A 393 10.31 -2.18 13.13
CA LYS A 393 8.96 -2.76 13.21
C LYS A 393 8.75 -3.62 14.46
N CYS A 394 9.79 -4.33 14.93
CA CYS A 394 9.75 -5.03 16.21
C CYS A 394 9.66 -4.03 17.38
N ASP A 395 10.43 -2.93 17.33
CA ASP A 395 10.39 -1.86 18.32
C ASP A 395 9.01 -1.21 18.42
N ALA A 396 8.39 -0.93 17.27
CA ALA A 396 7.03 -0.41 17.20
C ALA A 396 5.99 -1.38 17.80
N ALA A 397 6.24 -2.70 17.75
CA ALA A 397 5.35 -3.72 18.28
C ALA A 397 5.59 -4.04 19.76
N LEU A 398 6.61 -3.45 20.41
CA LEU A 398 6.89 -3.70 21.82
C LEU A 398 5.68 -3.39 22.70
N GLY A 399 5.35 -4.34 23.56
CA GLY A 399 4.16 -4.31 24.41
C GLY A 399 2.88 -4.77 23.71
N GLY A 400 2.90 -5.04 22.41
CA GLY A 400 1.76 -5.46 21.60
C GLY A 400 2.08 -6.59 20.61
N VAL A 401 1.49 -6.53 19.41
CA VAL A 401 1.56 -7.60 18.41
C VAL A 401 2.20 -7.10 17.11
N LEU A 402 3.19 -7.83 16.60
CA LEU A 402 3.68 -7.71 15.23
C LEU A 402 2.97 -8.73 14.35
N PHE A 403 2.07 -8.27 13.48
CA PHE A 403 1.33 -9.12 12.54
C PHE A 403 1.98 -9.07 11.15
N ILE A 404 2.52 -10.20 10.71
CA ILE A 404 3.17 -10.34 9.40
C ILE A 404 2.19 -11.03 8.46
N ASP A 405 1.55 -10.26 7.58
CA ASP A 405 0.68 -10.82 6.55
C ASP A 405 1.50 -11.44 5.42
N GLU A 406 0.99 -12.54 4.87
CA GLU A 406 1.66 -13.37 3.87
C GLU A 406 3.15 -13.63 4.21
N ALA A 407 3.43 -14.09 5.43
CA ALA A 407 4.80 -14.23 5.94
C ALA A 407 5.73 -15.07 5.05
N TYR A 408 5.18 -16.03 4.30
CA TYR A 408 5.91 -16.83 3.32
C TYR A 408 6.53 -16.00 2.18
N ALA A 409 6.04 -14.79 1.94
CA ALA A 409 6.61 -13.86 0.96
C ALA A 409 8.04 -13.45 1.33
N LEU A 410 8.44 -13.57 2.60
CA LEU A 410 9.82 -13.32 3.05
C LEU A 410 10.82 -14.36 2.51
N LEU A 411 10.37 -15.52 2.03
CA LEU A 411 11.28 -16.60 1.61
C LEU A 411 11.93 -16.41 0.25
N GLY A 412 11.37 -15.59 -0.65
CA GLY A 412 11.91 -15.34 -1.99
C GLY A 412 12.37 -16.59 -2.77
N GLY A 413 13.14 -16.39 -3.85
CA GLY A 413 13.86 -17.49 -4.50
C GLY A 413 15.10 -17.91 -3.69
N LYS A 414 15.80 -18.98 -4.10
CA LYS A 414 17.02 -19.50 -3.42
C LYS A 414 18.20 -18.49 -3.27
N GLN A 415 18.08 -17.27 -3.77
CA GLN A 415 19.08 -16.19 -3.66
C GLN A 415 18.54 -14.93 -2.96
N ASP A 416 17.39 -15.00 -2.27
CA ASP A 416 16.83 -13.85 -1.56
C ASP A 416 17.51 -13.60 -0.20
N GLU A 417 18.74 -13.10 -0.25
CA GLU A 417 19.56 -12.77 0.93
C GLU A 417 18.87 -11.76 1.85
N PHE A 418 18.12 -10.81 1.28
CA PHE A 418 17.42 -9.78 2.06
C PHE A 418 16.23 -10.36 2.84
N GLY A 419 15.43 -11.24 2.23
CA GLY A 419 14.34 -11.92 2.93
C GLY A 419 14.85 -12.75 4.11
N MET A 420 15.95 -13.47 3.92
CA MET A 420 16.61 -14.23 4.99
C MET A 420 17.22 -13.33 6.08
N GLU A 421 17.75 -12.16 5.73
CA GLU A 421 18.21 -11.16 6.70
C GLU A 421 17.06 -10.68 7.59
N ALA A 422 15.88 -10.42 7.03
CA ALA A 422 14.69 -10.05 7.80
C ALA A 422 14.27 -11.17 8.76
N ILE A 423 14.22 -12.42 8.28
CA ILE A 423 13.89 -13.60 9.10
C ILE A 423 14.87 -13.77 10.28
N ASN A 424 16.17 -13.68 10.00
CA ASN A 424 17.20 -13.83 11.04
C ASN A 424 17.12 -12.69 12.07
N THR A 425 16.89 -11.46 11.61
CA THR A 425 16.69 -10.32 12.49
C THR A 425 15.46 -10.51 13.37
N LEU A 426 14.33 -10.93 12.80
CA LEU A 426 13.09 -11.20 13.51
C LEU A 426 13.30 -12.27 14.59
N LEU A 427 13.94 -13.40 14.25
CA LEU A 427 14.22 -14.48 15.18
C LEU A 427 15.10 -14.04 16.36
N LYS A 428 16.12 -13.23 16.07
CA LYS A 428 16.98 -12.65 17.12
C LYS A 428 16.16 -11.75 18.06
N ARG A 429 15.33 -10.86 17.51
CA ARG A 429 14.47 -9.97 18.31
C ARG A 429 13.44 -10.75 19.13
N MET A 430 12.86 -11.82 18.59
CA MET A 430 11.94 -12.70 19.33
C MET A 430 12.60 -13.37 20.54
N GLU A 431 13.90 -13.68 20.45
CA GLU A 431 14.67 -14.26 21.56
C GLU A 431 15.09 -13.20 22.59
N ASP A 432 15.67 -12.09 22.13
CA ASP A 432 16.20 -11.03 23.00
C ASP A 432 15.07 -10.30 23.77
N GLU A 433 13.89 -10.16 23.15
CA GLU A 433 12.72 -9.44 23.68
C GLU A 433 11.58 -10.38 24.07
N LYS A 434 11.93 -11.59 24.52
CA LYS A 434 10.99 -12.65 24.90
C LYS A 434 9.95 -12.15 25.90
N GLY A 435 8.67 -12.36 25.57
CA GLY A 435 7.53 -11.94 26.41
C GLY A 435 7.26 -10.43 26.41
N LYS A 436 8.05 -9.60 25.70
CA LYS A 436 7.79 -8.16 25.58
C LYS A 436 6.87 -7.82 24.41
N PHE A 437 6.76 -8.69 23.40
CA PHE A 437 5.82 -8.58 22.30
C PHE A 437 5.51 -9.96 21.71
N VAL A 438 4.48 -10.04 20.87
CA VAL A 438 4.05 -11.27 20.20
C VAL A 438 4.18 -11.10 18.70
N VAL A 439 4.58 -12.17 18.00
CA VAL A 439 4.61 -12.20 16.54
C VAL A 439 3.51 -13.13 16.06
N ILE A 440 2.74 -12.68 15.08
CA ILE A 440 1.73 -13.48 14.39
C ILE A 440 2.12 -13.56 12.92
N ALA A 441 2.46 -14.76 12.44
CA ALA A 441 2.75 -15.01 11.03
C ALA A 441 1.50 -15.55 10.34
N ALA A 442 1.01 -14.86 9.30
CA ALA A 442 -0.22 -15.20 8.61
C ALA A 442 0.00 -15.60 7.14
N GLY A 443 -0.82 -16.53 6.63
CA GLY A 443 -0.74 -16.95 5.23
C GLY A 443 -1.57 -18.19 4.90
N TYR A 444 -1.34 -18.77 3.73
CA TYR A 444 -1.91 -20.08 3.35
C TYR A 444 -1.24 -21.20 4.13
N ALA A 445 -1.98 -22.25 4.50
CA ALA A 445 -1.48 -23.34 5.34
C ALA A 445 -0.15 -23.93 4.82
N ASN A 446 -0.15 -24.42 3.58
CA ASN A 446 1.04 -25.03 2.96
C ASN A 446 2.23 -24.07 2.87
N ARG A 447 1.98 -22.80 2.56
CA ARG A 447 3.03 -21.78 2.42
C ARG A 447 3.61 -21.35 3.76
N ILE A 448 2.80 -21.35 4.82
CA ILE A 448 3.30 -21.12 6.18
C ILE A 448 4.14 -22.30 6.67
N ASP A 449 3.81 -23.53 6.29
CA ASP A 449 4.68 -24.68 6.59
C ASP A 449 6.05 -24.57 5.90
N GLU A 450 6.09 -24.08 4.65
CA GLU A 450 7.35 -23.73 3.96
C GLU A 450 8.14 -22.65 4.73
N PHE A 451 7.46 -21.58 5.15
CA PHE A 451 8.05 -20.50 5.95
C PHE A 451 8.67 -20.97 7.25
N LEU A 452 7.94 -21.79 8.01
CA LEU A 452 8.43 -22.34 9.28
C LEU A 452 9.59 -23.32 9.08
N SER A 453 9.68 -23.96 7.90
CA SER A 453 10.76 -24.89 7.56
C SER A 453 12.04 -24.19 7.10
N ALA A 454 11.98 -22.89 6.78
CA ALA A 454 13.13 -22.14 6.27
C ALA A 454 14.21 -21.89 7.32
N ASN A 455 13.87 -21.90 8.61
CA ASN A 455 14.83 -21.77 9.69
C ASN A 455 14.47 -22.70 10.86
N PRO A 456 15.41 -23.53 11.36
CA PRO A 456 15.15 -24.46 12.47
C PRO A 456 14.74 -23.75 13.78
N GLY A 457 14.94 -22.44 13.90
CA GLY A 457 14.52 -21.63 15.04
C GLY A 457 13.02 -21.28 15.06
N PHE A 458 12.27 -21.48 13.98
CA PHE A 458 10.84 -21.16 13.93
C PHE A 458 9.94 -22.16 14.65
N PRO A 459 10.05 -23.49 14.46
CA PRO A 459 9.11 -24.46 15.05
C PRO A 459 9.02 -24.38 16.58
N SER A 460 10.13 -24.06 17.26
CA SER A 460 10.16 -23.94 18.72
C SER A 460 9.48 -22.67 19.25
N ARG A 461 9.38 -21.61 18.43
CA ARG A 461 8.80 -20.30 18.78
C ARG A 461 7.34 -20.15 18.32
N PHE A 462 6.99 -20.75 17.19
CA PHE A 462 5.64 -20.77 16.60
C PHE A 462 4.88 -22.06 16.91
N ARG A 463 4.77 -22.41 18.21
CA ARG A 463 4.16 -23.69 18.64
C ARG A 463 2.65 -23.73 18.46
N LYS A 464 1.98 -22.58 18.57
CA LYS A 464 0.53 -22.48 18.52
C LYS A 464 0.10 -22.09 17.11
N ARG A 465 -0.70 -22.95 16.48
CA ARG A 465 -1.20 -22.78 15.11
C ARG A 465 -2.71 -22.67 15.13
N PHE A 466 -3.23 -21.64 14.49
CA PHE A 466 -4.65 -21.39 14.34
C PHE A 466 -5.01 -21.49 12.86
N HIS A 467 -5.85 -22.45 12.51
CA HIS A 467 -6.38 -22.58 11.16
C HIS A 467 -7.79 -21.99 11.10
N LEU A 468 -7.98 -20.97 10.27
CA LEU A 468 -9.29 -20.41 9.97
C LEU A 468 -9.86 -21.19 8.79
N GLU A 469 -10.90 -21.95 9.06
CA GLU A 469 -11.67 -22.70 8.07
C GLU A 469 -12.44 -21.75 7.15
N ASP A 470 -12.77 -22.24 5.95
CA ASP A 470 -13.66 -21.52 5.06
C ASP A 470 -15.07 -21.48 5.63
N TYR A 471 -15.71 -20.31 5.54
CA TYR A 471 -17.09 -20.17 6.00
C TYR A 471 -18.03 -21.06 5.19
N ASP A 472 -19.04 -21.58 5.88
CA ASP A 472 -20.21 -22.20 5.23
C ASP A 472 -21.24 -21.14 4.80
N ALA A 473 -22.27 -21.57 4.09
CA ALA A 473 -23.29 -20.68 3.55
C ALA A 473 -24.09 -19.96 4.65
N ALA A 474 -24.35 -20.62 5.78
CA ALA A 474 -25.08 -20.02 6.89
C ALA A 474 -24.23 -18.95 7.58
N GLN A 475 -22.95 -19.23 7.80
CA GLN A 475 -21.98 -18.29 8.35
C GLN A 475 -21.78 -17.07 7.44
N LEU A 476 -21.68 -17.27 6.12
CA LEU A 476 -21.59 -16.15 5.17
C LEU A 476 -22.86 -15.31 5.14
N THR A 477 -24.03 -15.94 5.25
CA THR A 477 -25.32 -15.24 5.36
C THR A 477 -25.35 -14.39 6.62
N GLU A 478 -24.90 -14.92 7.76
CA GLU A 478 -24.83 -14.17 9.01
C GLU A 478 -23.85 -13.00 8.93
N ILE A 479 -22.66 -13.21 8.34
CA ILE A 479 -21.68 -12.14 8.10
C ILE A 479 -22.29 -11.05 7.22
N PHE A 480 -22.96 -11.42 6.13
CA PHE A 480 -23.67 -10.48 5.25
C PHE A 480 -24.72 -9.67 6.03
N MET A 481 -25.56 -10.33 6.82
CA MET A 481 -26.60 -9.67 7.63
C MET A 481 -26.03 -8.68 8.63
N ARG A 482 -24.88 -9.00 9.24
CA ARG A 482 -24.19 -8.07 10.15
C ARG A 482 -23.61 -6.87 9.42
N LEU A 483 -23.11 -7.03 8.19
CA LEU A 483 -22.59 -5.93 7.38
C LEU A 483 -23.69 -4.96 6.97
N VAL A 484 -24.83 -5.47 6.48
CA VAL A 484 -25.98 -4.63 6.12
C VAL A 484 -26.63 -3.97 7.33
N GLY A 485 -26.75 -4.67 8.45
CA GLY A 485 -27.28 -4.12 9.70
C GLY A 485 -26.43 -2.98 10.27
N ARG A 486 -25.10 -3.03 10.13
CA ARG A 486 -24.20 -1.91 10.50
C ARG A 486 -24.44 -0.64 9.69
N SER A 487 -24.95 -0.79 8.48
CA SER A 487 -25.35 0.32 7.61
C SER A 487 -26.84 0.69 7.78
N ASN A 488 -27.50 0.20 8.85
CA ASN A 488 -28.91 0.41 9.17
C ASN A 488 -29.90 -0.14 8.13
N TYR A 489 -29.53 -1.17 7.37
CA TYR A 489 -30.44 -1.91 6.49
C TYR A 489 -31.02 -3.15 7.17
N GLU A 490 -32.22 -3.52 6.75
CA GLU A 490 -32.96 -4.71 7.19
C GLU A 490 -33.38 -5.53 5.96
N LEU A 491 -33.45 -6.86 6.11
CA LEU A 491 -33.81 -7.76 5.00
C LEU A 491 -35.24 -8.25 5.16
N THR A 492 -35.97 -8.37 4.04
CA THR A 492 -37.19 -9.19 4.02
C THR A 492 -36.84 -10.68 4.21
N PRO A 493 -37.77 -11.50 4.74
CA PRO A 493 -37.55 -12.95 4.85
C PRO A 493 -37.21 -13.62 3.50
N ALA A 494 -37.79 -13.11 2.40
CA ALA A 494 -37.51 -13.58 1.05
C ALA A 494 -36.08 -13.20 0.60
N ALA A 495 -35.63 -11.96 0.88
CA ALA A 495 -34.25 -11.55 0.63
C ALA A 495 -33.25 -12.41 1.41
N GLN A 496 -33.52 -12.68 2.69
CA GLN A 496 -32.64 -13.52 3.51
C GLN A 496 -32.53 -14.95 2.98
N ALA A 497 -33.65 -15.56 2.57
CA ALA A 497 -33.64 -16.88 1.95
C ALA A 497 -32.84 -16.90 0.63
N ARG A 498 -32.98 -15.84 -0.18
CA ARG A 498 -32.23 -15.70 -1.44
C ARG A 498 -30.73 -15.52 -1.21
N VAL A 499 -30.31 -14.75 -0.19
CA VAL A 499 -28.90 -14.63 0.22
C VAL A 499 -28.32 -15.98 0.64
N LEU A 500 -29.07 -16.76 1.43
CA LEU A 500 -28.64 -18.11 1.82
C LEU A 500 -28.48 -19.02 0.60
N SER A 501 -29.41 -18.96 -0.36
CA SER A 501 -29.32 -19.72 -1.61
C SER A 501 -28.12 -19.28 -2.45
N PHE A 502 -27.84 -17.97 -2.52
CA PHE A 502 -26.67 -17.43 -3.21
C PHE A 502 -25.37 -17.99 -2.62
N PHE A 503 -25.20 -17.93 -1.30
CA PHE A 503 -23.99 -18.48 -0.68
C PHE A 503 -23.93 -20.01 -0.74
N SER A 504 -25.07 -20.71 -0.70
CA SER A 504 -25.11 -22.16 -0.88
C SER A 504 -24.58 -22.57 -2.25
N ASP A 505 -24.99 -21.88 -3.32
CA ASP A 505 -24.45 -22.10 -4.67
C ASP A 505 -22.95 -21.79 -4.73
N ARG A 506 -22.51 -20.64 -4.19
CA ARG A 506 -21.08 -20.27 -4.15
C ARG A 506 -20.25 -21.30 -3.39
N CYS A 507 -20.74 -21.79 -2.25
CA CYS A 507 -20.08 -22.82 -1.45
C CYS A 507 -20.03 -24.18 -2.18
N SER A 508 -21.06 -24.54 -2.95
CA SER A 508 -21.10 -25.80 -3.71
C SER A 508 -20.07 -25.86 -4.84
N ARG A 509 -19.65 -24.69 -5.34
CA ARG A 509 -18.66 -24.54 -6.43
C ARG A 509 -17.28 -24.11 -5.90
N LYS A 510 -16.98 -24.41 -4.63
CA LYS A 510 -15.71 -24.03 -3.97
C LYS A 510 -14.51 -24.47 -4.83
N GLY A 511 -13.76 -23.47 -5.28
CA GLY A 511 -12.42 -23.62 -5.88
C GLY A 511 -11.39 -22.84 -5.06
N ASN A 512 -10.13 -22.86 -5.49
CA ASN A 512 -9.03 -22.20 -4.76
C ASN A 512 -9.19 -20.68 -4.58
N ASP A 513 -10.07 -20.02 -5.35
CA ASP A 513 -10.31 -18.56 -5.30
C ASP A 513 -11.56 -18.17 -4.47
N PHE A 514 -12.08 -19.05 -3.60
CA PHE A 514 -13.23 -18.72 -2.75
C PHE A 514 -12.90 -17.60 -1.74
N GLY A 515 -13.56 -16.43 -1.89
CA GLY A 515 -13.20 -15.22 -1.16
C GLY A 515 -13.69 -15.12 0.29
N ASN A 516 -14.42 -16.12 0.81
CA ASN A 516 -14.95 -16.15 2.18
C ASN A 516 -15.67 -14.84 2.56
N GLY A 517 -15.34 -14.20 3.70
CA GLY A 517 -15.98 -12.95 4.13
C GLY A 517 -15.83 -11.78 3.14
N ARG A 518 -14.87 -11.83 2.20
CA ARG A 518 -14.82 -10.87 1.08
C ARG A 518 -16.00 -11.04 0.13
N GLU A 519 -16.48 -12.27 -0.10
CA GLU A 519 -17.70 -12.52 -0.89
C GLU A 519 -18.91 -11.89 -0.22
N ALA A 520 -19.04 -12.06 1.10
CA ALA A 520 -20.13 -11.46 1.86
C ALA A 520 -20.11 -9.93 1.81
N ARG A 521 -18.91 -9.32 1.89
CA ARG A 521 -18.74 -7.87 1.72
C ARG A 521 -19.13 -7.41 0.32
N ASN A 522 -18.59 -8.03 -0.72
CA ASN A 522 -18.87 -7.68 -2.11
C ASN A 522 -20.37 -7.79 -2.42
N LEU A 523 -21.03 -8.85 -1.93
CA LEU A 523 -22.47 -9.01 -2.07
C LEU A 523 -23.21 -7.89 -1.33
N SER A 524 -22.82 -7.54 -0.11
CA SER A 524 -23.48 -6.48 0.66
C SER A 524 -23.41 -5.12 -0.04
N GLU A 525 -22.25 -4.78 -0.61
CA GLU A 525 -22.09 -3.53 -1.37
C GLU A 525 -22.93 -3.53 -2.66
N SER A 526 -22.98 -4.67 -3.37
CA SER A 526 -23.82 -4.82 -4.56
C SER A 526 -25.31 -4.69 -4.25
N VAL A 527 -25.77 -5.32 -3.17
CA VAL A 527 -27.17 -5.32 -2.76
C VAL A 527 -27.61 -3.93 -2.28
N MET A 528 -26.78 -3.24 -1.50
CA MET A 528 -27.08 -1.85 -1.09
C MET A 528 -27.20 -0.91 -2.30
N ARG A 529 -26.39 -1.12 -3.33
CA ARG A 529 -26.51 -0.35 -4.58
C ARG A 529 -27.83 -0.65 -5.30
N ALA A 530 -28.17 -1.93 -5.46
CA ALA A 530 -29.43 -2.34 -6.11
C ALA A 530 -30.66 -1.81 -5.37
N GLN A 531 -30.63 -1.85 -4.03
CA GLN A 531 -31.68 -1.25 -3.19
C GLN A 531 -31.78 0.26 -3.41
N GLY A 532 -30.66 0.98 -3.49
CA GLY A 532 -30.66 2.42 -3.77
C GLY A 532 -31.27 2.76 -5.14
N GLU A 533 -30.93 1.97 -6.18
CA GLU A 533 -31.51 2.10 -7.52
C GLU A 533 -33.03 1.84 -7.52
N ARG A 534 -33.48 0.82 -6.78
CA ARG A 534 -34.91 0.53 -6.62
C ARG A 534 -35.66 1.64 -5.90
N VAL A 535 -35.12 2.14 -4.78
CA VAL A 535 -35.78 3.17 -3.96
C VAL A 535 -35.83 4.52 -4.68
N GLN A 536 -34.85 4.84 -5.53
CA GLN A 536 -34.89 6.05 -6.36
C GLN A 536 -36.12 6.14 -7.27
N LEU A 537 -36.72 5.00 -7.62
CA LEU A 537 -37.92 4.93 -8.46
C LEU A 537 -39.23 5.18 -7.67
N ILE A 538 -39.15 5.34 -6.34
CA ILE A 538 -40.30 5.57 -5.46
C ILE A 538 -40.42 7.09 -5.22
N GLU A 539 -41.50 7.71 -5.71
CA GLU A 539 -41.70 9.17 -5.63
C GLU A 539 -41.73 9.72 -4.19
N ASP A 540 -42.32 8.97 -3.25
CA ASP A 540 -42.42 9.32 -1.82
C ASP A 540 -41.86 8.20 -0.92
N ALA A 541 -40.57 7.89 -1.06
CA ALA A 541 -39.92 6.84 -0.28
C ALA A 541 -39.95 7.12 1.24
N SER A 542 -40.47 6.18 2.03
CA SER A 542 -40.47 6.26 3.48
C SER A 542 -39.11 5.88 4.10
N VAL A 543 -38.91 6.18 5.39
CA VAL A 543 -37.74 5.70 6.14
C VAL A 543 -37.67 4.17 6.17
N ALA A 544 -38.81 3.48 6.10
CA ALA A 544 -38.82 2.02 6.00
C ALA A 544 -38.29 1.57 4.63
N ASP A 545 -38.71 2.21 3.53
CA ASP A 545 -38.24 1.87 2.18
C ASP A 545 -36.73 2.09 2.03
N LEU A 546 -36.22 3.17 2.63
CA LEU A 546 -34.78 3.49 2.65
C LEU A 546 -33.94 2.45 3.40
N LYS A 547 -34.53 1.66 4.31
CA LYS A 547 -33.83 0.65 5.10
C LYS A 547 -34.07 -0.78 4.60
N MET A 548 -35.15 -1.04 3.88
CA MET A 548 -35.55 -2.39 3.50
C MET A 548 -34.87 -2.85 2.21
N ILE A 549 -34.13 -3.95 2.33
CA ILE A 549 -33.60 -4.77 1.23
C ILE A 549 -34.62 -5.88 0.93
N ASP A 550 -35.05 -5.95 -0.32
CA ASP A 550 -35.99 -6.95 -0.81
C ASP A 550 -35.29 -8.03 -1.67
N GLU A 551 -36.01 -9.11 -1.97
CA GLU A 551 -35.54 -10.24 -2.77
C GLU A 551 -35.03 -9.79 -4.15
N ALA A 552 -35.67 -8.78 -4.75
CA ALA A 552 -35.28 -8.22 -6.04
C ALA A 552 -33.91 -7.54 -6.02
N ASP A 553 -33.42 -7.11 -4.86
CA ASP A 553 -32.10 -6.48 -4.72
C ASP A 553 -30.97 -7.52 -4.66
N ILE A 554 -31.30 -8.79 -4.43
CA ILE A 554 -30.34 -9.88 -4.34
C ILE A 554 -30.15 -10.52 -5.73
N PRO A 555 -28.91 -10.59 -6.26
CA PRO A 555 -28.62 -11.23 -7.53
C PRO A 555 -29.21 -12.64 -7.62
N GLU A 556 -29.77 -13.00 -8.79
CA GLU A 556 -30.26 -14.35 -9.02
C GLU A 556 -29.14 -15.40 -8.89
N VAL A 557 -29.51 -16.59 -8.39
CA VAL A 557 -28.58 -17.71 -8.20
C VAL A 557 -28.07 -18.16 -9.58
N GLY A 558 -26.81 -17.87 -9.88
CA GLY A 558 -26.18 -18.13 -11.17
C GLY A 558 -26.24 -16.97 -12.18
N ALA A 559 -26.97 -15.89 -11.89
CA ALA A 559 -26.85 -14.64 -12.62
C ALA A 559 -25.65 -13.86 -12.07
N ARG A 560 -24.53 -13.96 -12.78
CA ARG A 560 -23.42 -13.04 -12.57
C ARG A 560 -23.85 -11.69 -13.15
N THR A 561 -23.77 -10.66 -12.31
CA THR A 561 -23.75 -9.22 -12.63
C THR A 561 -24.00 -8.92 -14.12
N GLY A 562 -25.27 -8.82 -14.52
CA GLY A 562 -25.65 -8.52 -15.91
C GLY A 562 -25.00 -7.24 -16.46
N GLY A 563 -24.67 -6.29 -15.58
CA GLY A 563 -23.94 -5.08 -15.94
C GLY A 563 -22.51 -5.30 -16.45
N GLU A 564 -21.77 -6.28 -15.92
CA GLU A 564 -20.38 -6.55 -16.37
C GLU A 564 -20.36 -7.19 -17.75
N LEU A 565 -21.31 -8.09 -18.03
CA LEU A 565 -21.49 -8.66 -19.35
C LEU A 565 -21.89 -7.58 -20.37
N GLN A 566 -22.85 -6.72 -20.01
CA GLN A 566 -23.33 -5.67 -20.89
C GLN A 566 -22.22 -4.66 -21.22
N GLN A 567 -21.40 -4.28 -20.24
CA GLN A 567 -20.23 -3.44 -20.45
C GLN A 567 -19.18 -4.12 -21.34
N ALA A 568 -18.89 -5.40 -21.12
CA ALA A 568 -17.93 -6.14 -21.93
C ALA A 568 -18.40 -6.31 -23.38
N MET A 569 -19.71 -6.54 -23.59
CA MET A 569 -20.32 -6.58 -24.92
C MET A 569 -20.28 -5.21 -25.60
N ALA A 570 -20.64 -4.13 -24.90
CA ALA A 570 -20.57 -2.78 -25.44
C ALA A 570 -19.14 -2.38 -25.84
N GLN A 571 -18.14 -2.77 -25.02
CA GLN A 571 -16.72 -2.56 -25.35
C GLN A 571 -16.30 -3.34 -26.60
N LEU A 572 -16.78 -4.58 -26.79
CA LEU A 572 -16.53 -5.36 -28.00
C LEU A 572 -17.20 -4.75 -29.24
N ASP A 573 -18.45 -4.29 -29.10
CA ASP A 573 -19.19 -3.65 -30.19
C ASP A 573 -18.57 -2.33 -30.63
N ALA A 574 -18.02 -1.57 -29.67
CA ALA A 574 -17.30 -0.32 -29.93
C ALA A 574 -15.94 -0.51 -30.63
N MET A 575 -15.35 -1.72 -30.62
CA MET A 575 -14.13 -1.98 -31.39
C MET A 575 -14.42 -1.89 -32.88
N ILE A 576 -13.57 -1.18 -33.62
CA ILE A 576 -13.66 -1.02 -35.07
C ILE A 576 -13.38 -2.37 -35.75
N GLY A 577 -14.13 -2.69 -36.81
CA GLY A 577 -14.04 -3.97 -37.52
C GLY A 577 -14.51 -5.19 -36.71
N LEU A 578 -13.84 -6.33 -36.94
CA LEU A 578 -14.04 -7.63 -36.26
C LEU A 578 -15.43 -8.29 -36.42
N PRO A 579 -16.04 -8.32 -37.63
CA PRO A 579 -17.38 -8.88 -37.82
C PRO A 579 -17.44 -10.37 -37.45
N GLY A 580 -16.40 -11.13 -37.74
CA GLY A 580 -16.30 -12.56 -37.38
C GLY A 580 -16.28 -12.80 -35.87
N VAL A 581 -15.54 -11.98 -35.11
CA VAL A 581 -15.47 -12.07 -33.64
C VAL A 581 -16.82 -11.73 -33.02
N LYS A 582 -17.42 -10.61 -33.45
CA LYS A 582 -18.72 -10.14 -32.96
C LYS A 582 -19.81 -11.17 -33.18
N LYS A 583 -19.83 -11.78 -34.37
CA LYS A 583 -20.75 -12.89 -34.69
C LYS A 583 -20.52 -14.11 -33.81
N ALA A 584 -19.28 -14.55 -33.63
CA ALA A 584 -18.96 -15.71 -32.79
C ALA A 584 -19.38 -15.51 -31.31
N VAL A 585 -19.14 -14.31 -30.76
CA VAL A 585 -19.57 -13.96 -29.40
C VAL A 585 -21.09 -13.90 -29.29
N ALA A 586 -21.78 -13.31 -30.28
CA ALA A 586 -23.23 -13.26 -30.31
C ALA A 586 -23.86 -14.66 -30.37
N GLU A 587 -23.31 -15.57 -31.18
CA GLU A 587 -23.73 -16.97 -31.26
C GLU A 587 -23.53 -17.71 -29.93
N LEU A 588 -22.37 -17.54 -29.28
CA LEU A 588 -22.10 -18.12 -27.96
C LEU A 588 -23.09 -17.60 -26.90
N ASN A 589 -23.39 -16.29 -26.90
CA ASN A 589 -24.36 -15.70 -26.00
C ASN A 589 -25.78 -16.25 -26.24
N ALA A 590 -26.19 -16.42 -27.51
CA ALA A 590 -27.48 -16.99 -27.87
C ALA A 590 -27.64 -18.45 -27.41
N VAL A 591 -26.60 -19.27 -27.62
CA VAL A 591 -26.59 -20.68 -27.18
C VAL A 591 -26.70 -20.79 -25.66
N LEU A 592 -25.99 -19.94 -24.92
CA LEU A 592 -26.05 -19.94 -23.47
C LEU A 592 -27.37 -19.43 -22.92
N SER A 593 -27.95 -18.40 -23.54
CA SER A 593 -29.26 -17.88 -23.16
C SER A 593 -30.32 -18.98 -23.23
N MET A 594 -30.28 -19.81 -24.27
CA MET A 594 -31.13 -21.00 -24.41
C MET A 594 -30.84 -22.11 -23.39
N GLN A 595 -29.56 -22.35 -23.05
CA GLN A 595 -29.18 -23.35 -22.04
C GLN A 595 -29.60 -22.96 -20.61
N ARG A 596 -29.59 -21.66 -20.30
CA ARG A 596 -30.10 -21.12 -19.03
C ARG A 596 -31.61 -21.38 -18.89
N LEU A 597 -32.38 -21.13 -19.95
CA LEU A 597 -33.82 -21.45 -19.98
C LEU A 597 -34.09 -22.96 -19.84
N ALA A 598 -33.19 -23.81 -20.33
CA ALA A 598 -33.31 -25.26 -20.28
C ALA A 598 -32.74 -25.91 -18.99
N ASN A 599 -32.26 -25.13 -18.02
CA ASN A 599 -31.65 -25.58 -16.77
C ASN A 599 -30.54 -26.64 -16.93
N LYS A 600 -29.78 -26.55 -18.03
CA LYS A 600 -28.66 -27.46 -18.35
C LYS A 600 -27.35 -26.68 -18.39
N SER A 601 -26.61 -26.65 -17.29
CA SER A 601 -25.25 -26.11 -17.27
C SER A 601 -24.27 -27.18 -17.76
N LYS A 602 -23.80 -27.09 -19.01
CA LYS A 602 -22.60 -27.82 -19.43
C LYS A 602 -21.39 -26.89 -19.27
N PRO A 603 -20.30 -27.33 -18.61
CA PRO A 603 -19.08 -26.54 -18.54
C PRO A 603 -18.53 -26.28 -19.95
N LEU A 604 -18.00 -25.07 -20.18
CA LEU A 604 -17.37 -24.72 -21.44
C LEU A 604 -16.04 -25.47 -21.56
N VAL A 605 -15.93 -26.37 -22.53
CA VAL A 605 -14.70 -27.12 -22.80
C VAL A 605 -14.07 -26.68 -24.11
N ARG A 606 -13.98 -25.38 -24.33
CA ARG A 606 -13.49 -24.83 -25.60
C ARG A 606 -12.20 -24.09 -25.40
N HIS A 607 -11.25 -24.34 -26.31
CA HIS A 607 -10.03 -23.57 -26.45
C HIS A 607 -10.04 -22.95 -27.85
N PHE A 608 -9.54 -21.73 -27.96
CA PHE A 608 -9.69 -20.91 -29.16
C PHE A 608 -8.36 -20.75 -29.89
N LEU A 609 -8.44 -20.77 -31.21
CA LEU A 609 -7.33 -20.46 -32.10
C LEU A 609 -7.59 -19.11 -32.77
N PHE A 610 -6.72 -18.13 -32.54
CA PHE A 610 -6.82 -16.79 -33.10
C PHE A 610 -5.85 -16.62 -34.26
N LEU A 611 -6.37 -16.53 -35.48
CA LEU A 611 -5.56 -16.43 -36.70
C LEU A 611 -5.65 -15.03 -37.29
N GLY A 612 -4.52 -14.40 -37.59
CA GLY A 612 -4.52 -13.15 -38.37
C GLY A 612 -3.20 -12.39 -38.31
N ASN A 613 -3.04 -11.38 -39.14
CA ASN A 613 -1.82 -10.58 -39.25
C ASN A 613 -1.57 -9.69 -38.01
N PRO A 614 -0.37 -9.11 -37.82
CA PRO A 614 -0.09 -8.26 -36.67
C PRO A 614 -1.01 -7.04 -36.64
N GLY A 615 -1.35 -6.58 -35.45
CA GLY A 615 -2.14 -5.35 -35.27
C GLY A 615 -3.63 -5.47 -35.58
N THR A 616 -4.18 -6.67 -35.77
CA THR A 616 -5.63 -6.92 -35.93
C THR A 616 -6.42 -6.99 -34.62
N GLY A 617 -5.77 -6.88 -33.45
CA GLY A 617 -6.45 -6.82 -32.15
C GLY A 617 -6.64 -8.15 -31.40
N LYS A 618 -5.93 -9.21 -31.78
CA LYS A 618 -6.00 -10.55 -31.15
C LYS A 618 -5.86 -10.54 -29.61
N THR A 619 -4.80 -9.92 -29.09
CA THR A 619 -4.53 -9.81 -27.64
C THR A 619 -5.61 -9.01 -26.92
N THR A 620 -6.06 -7.91 -27.52
CA THR A 620 -7.15 -7.08 -26.98
C THR A 620 -8.46 -7.87 -26.88
N VAL A 621 -8.84 -8.62 -27.92
CA VAL A 621 -10.05 -9.45 -27.92
C VAL A 621 -9.93 -10.61 -26.93
N ALA A 622 -8.76 -11.24 -26.80
CA ALA A 622 -8.57 -12.33 -25.84
C ALA A 622 -8.80 -11.87 -24.39
N LYS A 623 -8.32 -10.67 -24.04
CA LYS A 623 -8.60 -10.04 -22.74
C LYS A 623 -10.09 -9.76 -22.54
N MET A 624 -10.77 -9.29 -23.59
CA MET A 624 -12.23 -9.05 -23.56
C MET A 624 -13.03 -10.34 -23.40
N LEU A 625 -12.61 -11.43 -24.05
CA LEU A 625 -13.25 -12.74 -23.88
C LEU A 625 -13.21 -13.22 -22.43
N GLY A 626 -12.15 -12.92 -21.66
CA GLY A 626 -12.10 -13.23 -20.23
C GLY A 626 -13.27 -12.60 -19.47
N LYS A 627 -13.51 -11.30 -19.69
CA LYS A 627 -14.65 -10.58 -19.10
C LYS A 627 -15.99 -11.11 -19.58
N ILE A 628 -16.10 -11.41 -20.88
CA ILE A 628 -17.34 -11.93 -21.47
C ILE A 628 -17.66 -13.32 -20.89
N PHE A 629 -16.69 -14.24 -20.85
CA PHE A 629 -16.89 -15.58 -20.27
C PHE A 629 -17.16 -15.52 -18.76
N PHE A 630 -16.56 -14.58 -18.06
CA PHE A 630 -16.90 -14.31 -16.67
C PHE A 630 -18.36 -13.88 -16.52
N GLY A 631 -18.80 -12.84 -17.23
CA GLY A 631 -20.18 -12.34 -17.22
C GLY A 631 -21.21 -13.35 -17.75
N LEU A 632 -20.82 -14.20 -18.69
CA LEU A 632 -21.65 -15.30 -19.21
C LEU A 632 -21.80 -16.49 -18.25
N GLY A 633 -21.12 -16.50 -17.11
CA GLY A 633 -21.21 -17.64 -16.20
C GLY A 633 -20.24 -18.79 -16.51
N MET A 634 -19.45 -18.68 -17.58
CA MET A 634 -18.61 -19.77 -18.11
C MET A 634 -17.29 -19.94 -17.34
N LEU A 635 -16.69 -18.85 -16.86
CA LEU A 635 -15.42 -18.86 -16.10
C LEU A 635 -15.58 -18.15 -14.76
N PRO A 636 -15.10 -18.68 -13.63
CA PRO A 636 -15.38 -18.12 -12.31
C PRO A 636 -14.77 -16.73 -12.04
N THR A 637 -13.82 -16.28 -12.85
CA THR A 637 -13.19 -14.95 -12.78
C THR A 637 -12.95 -14.38 -14.19
N ASP A 638 -12.74 -13.08 -14.30
CA ASP A 638 -12.30 -12.40 -15.54
C ASP A 638 -10.77 -12.42 -15.73
N ARG A 639 -10.07 -13.23 -14.93
CA ARG A 639 -8.62 -13.36 -14.88
C ARG A 639 -8.06 -13.62 -16.27
N TYR A 640 -7.01 -12.87 -16.63
CA TYR A 640 -6.34 -12.95 -17.92
C TYR A 640 -4.83 -13.05 -17.70
N ILE A 641 -4.22 -14.11 -18.23
CA ILE A 641 -2.79 -14.34 -18.22
C ILE A 641 -2.31 -14.40 -19.66
N GLU A 642 -1.34 -13.56 -20.01
CA GLU A 642 -0.69 -13.52 -21.32
C GLU A 642 0.74 -14.00 -21.19
N VAL A 643 1.13 -14.92 -22.06
CA VAL A 643 2.48 -15.47 -22.15
C VAL A 643 2.87 -15.67 -23.60
N ASP A 644 4.15 -15.60 -23.87
CA ASP A 644 4.78 -16.00 -25.13
C ASP A 644 5.63 -17.25 -24.92
N ARG A 645 6.50 -17.57 -25.88
CA ARG A 645 7.46 -18.69 -25.76
C ARG A 645 8.37 -18.54 -24.53
N GLU A 646 8.89 -17.35 -24.26
CA GLU A 646 9.79 -17.11 -23.13
C GLU A 646 9.08 -17.34 -21.80
N GLY A 647 7.79 -17.01 -21.72
CA GLY A 647 6.94 -17.28 -20.57
C GLY A 647 6.70 -18.76 -20.28
N LEU A 648 6.76 -19.63 -21.29
CA LEU A 648 6.45 -21.06 -21.15
C LEU A 648 7.68 -21.96 -21.13
N VAL A 649 8.75 -21.58 -21.82
CA VAL A 649 9.97 -22.40 -21.97
C VAL A 649 11.06 -21.96 -20.98
N ALA A 650 11.75 -22.92 -20.36
CA ALA A 650 12.88 -22.67 -19.47
C ALA A 650 14.23 -22.94 -20.16
N GLY A 651 15.31 -22.38 -19.63
CA GLY A 651 16.67 -22.54 -20.18
C GLY A 651 17.35 -23.89 -19.85
N TYR A 652 16.74 -24.72 -19.00
CA TYR A 652 17.32 -25.98 -18.52
C TYR A 652 16.30 -27.14 -18.61
N LEU A 653 16.79 -28.35 -18.93
CA LEU A 653 15.99 -29.57 -19.05
C LEU A 653 15.20 -29.87 -17.77
N GLY A 654 13.90 -30.17 -17.92
CA GLY A 654 13.00 -30.55 -16.81
C GLY A 654 12.37 -29.39 -16.03
N GLN A 655 12.69 -28.13 -16.38
CA GLN A 655 12.07 -26.94 -15.76
C GLN A 655 10.88 -26.39 -16.56
N THR A 656 10.81 -26.69 -17.87
CA THR A 656 9.74 -26.23 -18.75
C THR A 656 8.38 -26.73 -18.29
N ALA A 657 8.26 -28.02 -17.93
CA ALA A 657 7.01 -28.56 -17.41
C ALA A 657 6.52 -27.82 -16.15
N THR A 658 7.42 -27.52 -15.21
CA THR A 658 7.11 -26.76 -13.99
C THR A 658 6.59 -25.37 -14.31
N LYS A 659 7.28 -24.66 -15.22
CA LYS A 659 6.90 -23.30 -15.65
C LYS A 659 5.52 -23.27 -16.30
N VAL A 660 5.24 -24.22 -17.21
CA VAL A 660 3.91 -24.38 -17.83
C VAL A 660 2.84 -24.68 -16.78
N ASN A 661 3.13 -25.54 -15.81
CA ASN A 661 2.19 -25.84 -14.71
C ASN A 661 1.88 -24.62 -13.86
N GLU A 662 2.88 -23.81 -13.51
CA GLU A 662 2.71 -22.56 -12.77
C GLU A 662 1.87 -21.54 -13.55
N VAL A 663 2.14 -21.36 -14.85
CA VAL A 663 1.36 -20.48 -15.72
C VAL A 663 -0.09 -20.96 -15.82
N CYS A 664 -0.31 -22.27 -16.02
CA CYS A 664 -1.66 -22.83 -16.04
C CYS A 664 -2.38 -22.65 -14.70
N ALA A 665 -1.69 -22.90 -13.58
CA ALA A 665 -2.25 -22.72 -12.24
C ALA A 665 -2.66 -21.26 -11.98
N ARG A 666 -1.84 -20.30 -12.44
CA ARG A 666 -2.16 -18.87 -12.40
C ARG A 666 -3.34 -18.48 -13.29
N ALA A 667 -3.57 -19.21 -14.39
CA ALA A 667 -4.67 -18.95 -15.31
C ALA A 667 -5.97 -19.68 -14.94
N LEU A 668 -5.95 -20.57 -13.94
CA LEU A 668 -7.14 -21.25 -13.46
C LEU A 668 -8.22 -20.23 -13.07
N GLY A 669 -9.44 -20.53 -13.51
CA GLY A 669 -10.61 -19.69 -13.32
C GLY A 669 -10.77 -18.57 -14.36
N GLY A 670 -9.85 -18.44 -15.33
CA GLY A 670 -9.87 -17.38 -16.33
C GLY A 670 -9.34 -17.84 -17.70
N VAL A 671 -8.72 -16.91 -18.43
CA VAL A 671 -8.18 -17.10 -19.79
C VAL A 671 -6.65 -17.06 -19.79
N LEU A 672 -6.04 -18.07 -20.41
CA LEU A 672 -4.62 -18.13 -20.75
C LEU A 672 -4.44 -17.81 -22.24
N LEU A 673 -3.85 -16.67 -22.56
CA LEU A 673 -3.39 -16.35 -23.91
C LEU A 673 -1.94 -16.80 -24.11
N ILE A 674 -1.71 -17.58 -25.15
CA ILE A 674 -0.38 -17.90 -25.67
C ILE A 674 -0.20 -17.09 -26.95
N ASP A 675 0.53 -15.98 -26.85
CA ASP A 675 0.79 -15.11 -28.00
C ASP A 675 1.90 -15.73 -28.87
N GLU A 676 1.72 -15.66 -30.19
CA GLU A 676 2.60 -16.27 -31.19
C GLU A 676 2.90 -17.76 -30.89
N ALA A 677 1.85 -18.54 -30.63
CA ALA A 677 1.96 -19.93 -30.18
C ALA A 677 2.73 -20.84 -31.15
N TYR A 678 2.78 -20.52 -32.45
CA TYR A 678 3.63 -21.20 -33.43
C TYR A 678 5.12 -21.17 -33.06
N ALA A 679 5.55 -20.21 -32.25
CA ALA A 679 6.91 -20.14 -31.73
C ALA A 679 7.29 -21.38 -30.90
N LEU A 680 6.32 -22.07 -30.29
CA LEU A 680 6.55 -23.32 -29.55
C LEU A 680 6.83 -24.52 -30.47
N ALA A 681 6.53 -24.41 -31.77
CA ALA A 681 6.64 -25.47 -32.76
C ALA A 681 7.62 -25.15 -33.91
N GLN A 682 8.62 -24.29 -33.65
CA GLN A 682 9.55 -23.78 -34.69
C GLN A 682 10.44 -24.86 -35.34
N SER A 683 10.74 -25.97 -34.66
CA SER A 683 11.54 -27.05 -35.25
C SER A 683 11.23 -28.43 -34.67
N ASP A 684 11.41 -29.48 -35.48
CA ASP A 684 11.26 -30.87 -35.04
C ASP A 684 12.28 -31.29 -33.98
N ASN A 685 13.37 -30.53 -33.83
CA ASN A 685 14.45 -30.82 -32.90
C ASN A 685 14.47 -29.88 -31.68
N ASP A 686 13.33 -29.26 -31.34
CA ASP A 686 13.16 -28.44 -30.14
C ASP A 686 12.51 -29.25 -29.01
N PRO A 687 13.30 -29.92 -28.15
CA PRO A 687 12.76 -30.74 -27.06
C PRO A 687 12.00 -29.90 -26.03
N PHE A 688 12.39 -28.64 -25.83
CA PHE A 688 11.78 -27.76 -24.83
C PHE A 688 10.39 -27.28 -25.28
N GLY A 689 10.24 -26.89 -26.55
CA GLY A 689 8.93 -26.56 -27.13
C GLY A 689 7.95 -27.74 -27.08
N LYS A 690 8.43 -28.95 -27.41
CA LYS A 690 7.63 -30.18 -27.32
C LYS A 690 7.23 -30.53 -25.88
N GLU A 691 8.13 -30.35 -24.92
CA GLU A 691 7.83 -30.51 -23.49
C GLU A 691 6.76 -29.52 -23.03
N ALA A 692 6.84 -28.26 -23.46
CA ALA A 692 5.84 -27.25 -23.16
C ALA A 692 4.46 -27.61 -23.73
N ILE A 693 4.39 -27.99 -25.00
CA ILE A 693 3.14 -28.37 -25.68
C ILE A 693 2.50 -29.60 -25.02
N SER A 694 3.29 -30.65 -24.75
CA SER A 694 2.78 -31.86 -24.11
C SER A 694 2.27 -31.61 -22.69
N THR A 695 2.97 -30.77 -21.91
CA THR A 695 2.54 -30.37 -20.56
C THR A 695 1.26 -29.54 -20.61
N LEU A 696 1.18 -28.57 -21.53
CA LEU A 696 -0.01 -27.75 -21.74
C LEU A 696 -1.23 -28.62 -22.09
N LEU A 697 -1.07 -29.54 -23.05
CA LEU A 697 -2.14 -30.48 -23.45
C LEU A 697 -2.62 -31.35 -22.29
N LYS A 698 -1.70 -31.78 -21.41
CA LYS A 698 -2.05 -32.51 -20.20
C LYS A 698 -2.89 -31.65 -19.26
N ARG A 699 -2.49 -30.40 -18.99
CA ARG A 699 -3.25 -29.48 -18.13
C ARG A 699 -4.61 -29.10 -18.71
N MET A 700 -4.72 -28.95 -20.03
CA MET A 700 -6.01 -28.74 -20.71
C MET A 700 -6.98 -29.91 -20.51
N GLU A 701 -6.48 -31.15 -20.37
CA GLU A 701 -7.31 -32.31 -20.05
C GLU A 701 -7.60 -32.43 -18.54
N ASP A 702 -6.58 -32.28 -17.70
CA ASP A 702 -6.71 -32.44 -16.24
C ASP A 702 -7.60 -31.34 -15.60
N ASP A 703 -7.62 -30.14 -16.17
CA ASP A 703 -8.41 -28.99 -15.70
C ASP A 703 -9.53 -28.60 -16.67
N LYS A 704 -10.07 -29.59 -17.37
CA LYS A 704 -11.16 -29.43 -18.32
C LYS A 704 -12.29 -28.56 -17.76
N GLY A 705 -12.58 -27.45 -18.44
CA GLY A 705 -13.63 -26.51 -18.06
C GLY A 705 -13.32 -25.60 -16.87
N LYS A 706 -12.10 -25.63 -16.32
CA LYS A 706 -11.67 -24.72 -15.25
C LYS A 706 -10.99 -23.45 -15.77
N PHE A 707 -10.50 -23.45 -17.01
CA PHE A 707 -9.90 -22.31 -17.68
C PHE A 707 -9.99 -22.46 -19.20
N VAL A 708 -9.84 -21.36 -19.93
CA VAL A 708 -9.81 -21.34 -21.40
C VAL A 708 -8.40 -21.02 -21.87
N VAL A 709 -7.95 -21.69 -22.93
CA VAL A 709 -6.68 -21.39 -23.60
C VAL A 709 -6.99 -20.75 -24.93
N VAL A 710 -6.33 -19.64 -25.23
CA VAL A 710 -6.37 -18.96 -26.52
C VAL A 710 -4.95 -18.98 -27.08
N ALA A 711 -4.77 -19.58 -28.25
CA ALA A 711 -3.48 -19.60 -28.95
C ALA A 711 -3.56 -18.64 -30.14
N THR A 712 -2.63 -17.69 -30.26
CA THR A 712 -2.60 -16.73 -31.37
C THR A 712 -1.51 -17.07 -32.37
N GLY A 713 -1.69 -16.67 -33.64
CA GLY A 713 -0.63 -16.70 -34.63
C GLY A 713 -1.08 -16.39 -36.04
N TYR A 714 -0.16 -16.54 -36.98
CA TYR A 714 -0.43 -16.41 -38.41
C TYR A 714 -1.05 -17.69 -38.99
N ALA A 715 -1.92 -17.54 -39.98
CA ALA A 715 -2.71 -18.64 -40.52
C ALA A 715 -1.87 -19.80 -41.10
N THR A 716 -0.69 -19.50 -41.67
CA THR A 716 0.18 -20.52 -42.28
C THR A 716 0.99 -21.25 -41.22
N GLU A 717 1.57 -20.50 -40.29
CA GLU A 717 2.49 -20.93 -39.24
C GLU A 717 1.76 -21.74 -38.16
N MET A 718 0.50 -21.39 -37.86
CA MET A 718 -0.32 -22.15 -36.91
C MET A 718 -0.69 -23.54 -37.43
N LYS A 719 -0.57 -23.83 -38.73
CA LYS A 719 -0.72 -25.22 -39.22
C LYS A 719 0.38 -26.11 -38.65
N ALA A 720 1.63 -25.65 -38.66
CA ALA A 720 2.75 -26.38 -38.07
C ALA A 720 2.55 -26.59 -36.56
N PHE A 721 2.01 -25.60 -35.85
CA PHE A 721 1.65 -25.73 -34.44
C PHE A 721 0.58 -26.80 -34.18
N LEU A 722 -0.50 -26.83 -34.98
CA LEU A 722 -1.54 -27.84 -34.85
C LEU A 722 -1.07 -29.24 -35.24
N ASP A 723 -0.13 -29.35 -36.18
CA ASP A 723 0.42 -30.63 -36.65
C ASP A 723 1.56 -31.15 -35.75
N SER A 724 2.10 -30.30 -34.87
CA SER A 724 3.17 -30.67 -33.92
C SER A 724 2.78 -31.78 -32.93
N ASN A 725 1.49 -31.92 -32.63
CA ASN A 725 0.95 -32.96 -31.76
C ASN A 725 -0.50 -33.27 -32.12
N SER A 726 -0.83 -34.55 -32.29
CA SER A 726 -2.17 -35.01 -32.67
C SER A 726 -3.28 -34.56 -31.71
N GLY A 727 -2.95 -34.30 -30.44
CA GLY A 727 -3.86 -33.75 -29.45
C GLY A 727 -4.36 -32.34 -29.78
N MET A 728 -3.55 -31.50 -30.43
CA MET A 728 -3.85 -30.07 -30.64
C MET A 728 -5.16 -29.84 -31.39
N ARG A 729 -5.36 -30.55 -32.51
CA ARG A 729 -6.56 -30.47 -33.34
C ARG A 729 -7.84 -30.87 -32.60
N SER A 730 -7.73 -31.71 -31.57
CA SER A 730 -8.88 -32.14 -30.77
C SER A 730 -9.23 -31.20 -29.62
N ARG A 731 -8.30 -30.35 -29.17
CA ARG A 731 -8.55 -29.37 -28.09
C ARG A 731 -8.86 -27.96 -28.63
N PHE A 732 -8.23 -27.55 -29.72
CA PHE A 732 -8.49 -26.27 -30.38
C PHE A 732 -9.52 -26.42 -31.50
N THR A 733 -10.78 -26.58 -31.12
CA THR A 733 -11.90 -26.79 -32.06
C THR A 733 -12.46 -25.50 -32.65
N ASP A 734 -12.32 -24.38 -31.93
CA ASP A 734 -12.93 -23.11 -32.29
C ASP A 734 -11.86 -22.17 -32.85
N THR A 735 -11.93 -21.87 -34.14
CA THR A 735 -11.01 -20.94 -34.81
C THR A 735 -11.71 -19.62 -35.09
N ILE A 736 -11.09 -18.52 -34.67
CA ILE A 736 -11.51 -17.15 -34.97
C ILE A 736 -10.48 -16.50 -35.88
N VAL A 737 -10.93 -16.04 -37.05
CA VAL A 737 -10.10 -15.35 -38.04
C VAL A 737 -10.24 -13.85 -37.84
N PHE A 738 -9.12 -13.17 -37.66
CA PHE A 738 -8.96 -11.74 -37.56
C PHE A 738 -8.52 -11.22 -38.92
N GLU A 739 -9.49 -10.69 -39.66
CA GLU A 739 -9.30 -10.08 -40.96
C GLU A 739 -8.48 -8.78 -40.84
N ASP A 740 -7.79 -8.44 -41.93
CA ASP A 740 -7.11 -7.15 -42.02
C ASP A 740 -8.14 -6.03 -42.09
N TYR A 741 -7.84 -4.89 -41.48
CA TYR A 741 -8.71 -3.71 -41.55
C TYR A 741 -8.74 -3.19 -42.99
N ASP A 742 -9.93 -2.80 -43.45
CA ASP A 742 -10.07 -2.09 -44.71
C ASP A 742 -9.71 -0.60 -44.57
N ALA A 743 -9.76 0.14 -45.68
CA ALA A 743 -9.43 1.57 -45.68
C ALA A 743 -10.38 2.40 -44.79
N ASP A 744 -11.65 2.00 -44.68
CA ASP A 744 -12.65 2.67 -43.86
C ASP A 744 -12.36 2.47 -42.37
N ASP A 745 -12.13 1.22 -41.97
CA ASP A 745 -11.73 0.84 -40.61
C ASP A 745 -10.43 1.55 -40.21
N MET A 746 -9.44 1.60 -41.10
CA MET A 746 -8.18 2.31 -40.84
C MET A 746 -8.36 3.82 -40.64
N VAL A 747 -9.27 4.46 -41.38
CA VAL A 747 -9.62 5.88 -41.17
C VAL A 747 -10.34 6.09 -39.85
N LEU A 748 -11.25 5.20 -39.46
CA LEU A 748 -11.92 5.25 -38.16
C LEU A 748 -10.92 5.11 -37.01
N ILE A 749 -9.93 4.23 -37.15
CA ILE A 749 -8.84 4.06 -36.17
C ILE A 749 -8.02 5.35 -36.07
N PHE A 750 -7.65 5.95 -37.20
CA PHE A 750 -6.92 7.21 -37.24
C PHE A 750 -7.71 8.35 -36.55
N LYS A 751 -9.02 8.44 -36.84
CA LYS A 751 -9.92 9.42 -36.21
C LYS A 751 -10.03 9.20 -34.70
N SER A 752 -10.12 7.96 -34.26
CA SER A 752 -10.12 7.62 -32.82
C SER A 752 -8.82 8.04 -32.14
N MET A 753 -7.67 7.94 -32.80
CA MET A 753 -6.39 8.41 -32.27
C MET A 753 -6.32 9.94 -32.22
N CYS A 754 -6.86 10.63 -33.23
CA CYS A 754 -6.98 12.09 -33.20
C CYS A 754 -7.80 12.56 -32.00
N HIS A 755 -8.97 11.95 -31.75
CA HIS A 755 -9.79 12.29 -30.59
C HIS A 755 -9.11 12.02 -29.24
N ALA A 756 -8.29 10.97 -29.15
CA ALA A 756 -7.58 10.64 -27.91
C ALA A 756 -6.41 11.59 -27.58
N ASP A 757 -5.86 12.26 -28.58
CA ASP A 757 -4.73 13.21 -28.46
C ASP A 757 -5.19 14.68 -28.62
N ASP A 758 -6.49 14.94 -28.46
CA ASP A 758 -7.15 16.25 -28.62
C ASP A 758 -6.84 16.94 -29.97
N LYS A 759 -6.72 16.14 -31.04
CA LYS A 759 -6.48 16.60 -32.42
C LYS A 759 -7.77 16.68 -33.24
N VAL A 760 -7.84 17.70 -34.08
CA VAL A 760 -8.90 17.93 -35.06
C VAL A 760 -8.32 17.81 -36.47
N MET A 761 -9.04 17.14 -37.36
CA MET A 761 -8.64 16.98 -38.76
C MET A 761 -9.18 18.17 -39.59
N ASP A 762 -8.31 18.82 -40.34
CA ASP A 762 -8.70 19.88 -41.28
C ASP A 762 -9.45 19.32 -42.51
N ALA A 763 -10.06 20.20 -43.29
CA ALA A 763 -10.82 19.83 -44.49
C ALA A 763 -9.97 19.02 -45.48
N GLY A 764 -10.49 17.87 -45.93
CA GLY A 764 -9.84 16.98 -46.90
C GLY A 764 -8.79 16.02 -46.32
N VAL A 765 -8.39 16.17 -45.05
CA VAL A 765 -7.41 15.26 -44.41
C VAL A 765 -7.93 13.84 -44.34
N GLN A 766 -9.21 13.66 -44.01
CA GLN A 766 -9.83 12.33 -43.92
C GLN A 766 -9.74 11.56 -45.24
N GLU A 767 -10.00 12.24 -46.36
CA GLU A 767 -10.03 11.62 -47.68
C GLU A 767 -8.63 11.29 -48.15
N MET A 768 -7.64 12.14 -47.84
CA MET A 768 -6.23 11.86 -48.10
C MET A 768 -5.69 10.71 -47.24
N VAL A 769 -6.09 10.62 -45.96
CA VAL A 769 -5.74 9.50 -45.09
C VAL A 769 -6.30 8.19 -45.66
N ARG A 770 -7.56 8.20 -46.11
CA ARG A 770 -8.20 7.06 -46.75
C ARG A 770 -7.43 6.60 -48.00
N GLU A 771 -7.12 7.53 -48.90
CA GLU A 771 -6.41 7.24 -50.14
C GLU A 771 -5.03 6.62 -49.87
N ARG A 772 -4.26 7.20 -48.93
CA ARG A 772 -2.94 6.70 -48.58
C ARG A 772 -3.02 5.33 -47.90
N LEU A 773 -3.86 5.16 -46.88
CA LEU A 773 -3.99 3.90 -46.15
C LEU A 773 -4.56 2.76 -47.01
N ALA A 774 -5.38 3.06 -48.02
CA ALA A 774 -5.85 2.07 -48.99
C ALA A 774 -4.70 1.42 -49.79
N THR A 775 -3.61 2.15 -50.05
CA THR A 775 -2.42 1.61 -50.74
C THR A 775 -1.45 0.87 -49.83
N ALA A 776 -1.62 0.98 -48.50
CA ALA A 776 -0.68 0.45 -47.51
C ALA A 776 -0.48 -1.08 -47.57
N PRO A 777 -1.51 -1.92 -47.73
CA PRO A 777 -1.33 -3.37 -47.84
C PRO A 777 -0.48 -3.78 -49.05
N GLN A 778 -0.62 -3.04 -50.17
CA GLN A 778 0.08 -3.32 -51.42
C GLN A 778 1.54 -2.88 -51.37
N LEU A 779 1.80 -1.70 -50.80
CA LEU A 779 3.14 -1.12 -50.73
C LEU A 779 4.02 -1.76 -49.65
N LEU A 780 3.46 -2.06 -48.48
CA LEU A 780 4.23 -2.62 -47.36
C LEU A 780 4.32 -4.15 -47.41
N GLY A 781 3.40 -4.83 -48.11
CA GLY A 781 3.38 -6.28 -48.23
C GLY A 781 3.45 -6.97 -46.86
N ARG A 782 4.52 -7.75 -46.63
CA ARG A 782 4.73 -8.47 -45.35
C ARG A 782 4.97 -7.56 -44.14
N SER A 783 5.34 -6.29 -44.36
CA SER A 783 5.54 -5.31 -43.29
C SER A 783 4.25 -4.60 -42.86
N PHE A 784 3.13 -4.86 -43.56
CA PHE A 784 1.83 -4.31 -43.19
C PHE A 784 1.35 -4.92 -41.86
N ALA A 785 0.95 -4.06 -40.92
CA ALA A 785 0.62 -4.45 -39.56
C ALA A 785 -0.66 -3.75 -39.04
N ASN A 786 -1.65 -3.54 -39.92
CA ASN A 786 -3.00 -3.10 -39.56
C ASN A 786 -2.99 -1.84 -38.66
N ALA A 787 -3.63 -1.88 -37.48
CA ALA A 787 -3.69 -0.73 -36.57
C ALA A 787 -2.30 -0.25 -36.11
N ARG A 788 -1.26 -1.11 -36.11
CA ARG A 788 0.12 -0.66 -35.85
C ARG A 788 0.65 0.21 -36.98
N THR A 789 0.29 -0.07 -38.24
CA THR A 789 0.61 0.79 -39.39
C THR A 789 -0.10 2.14 -39.28
N VAL A 790 -1.40 2.14 -38.92
CA VAL A 790 -2.16 3.38 -38.71
C VAL A 790 -1.55 4.23 -37.58
N ARG A 791 -1.14 3.60 -36.47
CA ARG A 791 -0.44 4.29 -35.38
C ARG A 791 0.86 4.94 -35.85
N LYS A 792 1.72 4.20 -36.56
CA LYS A 792 2.97 4.76 -37.12
C LYS A 792 2.70 5.95 -38.05
N PHE A 793 1.67 5.83 -38.88
CA PHE A 793 1.24 6.90 -39.79
C PHE A 793 0.78 8.14 -39.00
N PHE A 794 -0.01 7.96 -37.93
CA PHE A 794 -0.43 9.03 -37.02
C PHE A 794 0.74 9.68 -36.27
N ASP A 795 1.62 8.89 -35.65
CA ASP A 795 2.78 9.41 -34.91
C ASP A 795 3.68 10.29 -35.79
N LYS A 796 3.82 9.91 -37.07
CA LYS A 796 4.54 10.69 -38.08
C LYS A 796 3.81 11.95 -38.48
N ALA A 797 2.49 11.90 -38.63
CA ALA A 797 1.69 13.09 -38.88
C ALA A 797 1.78 14.11 -37.74
N VAL A 798 1.70 13.66 -36.49
CA VAL A 798 1.87 14.52 -35.30
C VAL A 798 3.29 15.10 -35.21
N SER A 799 4.29 14.30 -35.58
CA SER A 799 5.69 14.78 -35.63
C SER A 799 5.88 15.86 -36.70
N ALA A 800 5.31 15.69 -37.89
CA ALA A 800 5.34 16.68 -38.98
C ALA A 800 4.59 17.96 -38.59
N GLN A 801 3.40 17.82 -37.99
CA GLN A 801 2.63 18.93 -37.42
C GLN A 801 3.45 19.72 -36.40
N SER A 802 4.10 19.03 -35.46
CA SER A 802 4.92 19.69 -34.43
C SER A 802 6.09 20.47 -35.05
N ALA A 803 6.71 19.92 -36.10
CA ALA A 803 7.77 20.62 -36.84
C ALA A 803 7.22 21.87 -37.56
N ARG A 804 6.04 21.78 -38.19
CA ARG A 804 5.36 22.90 -38.84
C ARG A 804 5.01 24.01 -37.86
N VAL A 805 4.35 23.68 -36.74
CA VAL A 805 3.95 24.67 -35.72
C VAL A 805 5.17 25.40 -35.15
N ASN A 806 6.26 24.69 -34.89
CA ASN A 806 7.52 25.30 -34.45
C ASN A 806 8.13 26.24 -35.51
N ALA A 807 8.02 25.89 -36.80
CA ALA A 807 8.54 26.72 -37.89
C ALA A 807 7.77 28.04 -38.06
N LEU A 808 6.49 28.07 -37.68
CA LEU A 808 5.63 29.26 -37.81
C LEU A 808 5.93 30.36 -36.77
N LYS A 809 6.76 30.09 -35.75
CA LYS A 809 7.16 31.06 -34.69
C LYS A 809 5.97 31.82 -34.09
N LEU A 810 4.88 31.10 -33.84
CA LEU A 810 3.64 31.65 -33.29
C LEU A 810 3.81 32.01 -31.80
N ASP A 811 2.94 32.89 -31.30
CA ASP A 811 2.76 33.06 -29.86
C ASP A 811 2.16 31.78 -29.23
N ALA A 812 2.23 31.66 -27.91
CA ALA A 812 1.85 30.44 -27.20
C ALA A 812 0.38 30.04 -27.42
N ALA A 813 -0.55 31.01 -27.53
CA ALA A 813 -1.96 30.72 -27.71
C ALA A 813 -2.25 30.20 -29.13
N CYS A 814 -1.65 30.83 -30.14
CA CYS A 814 -1.75 30.40 -31.53
C CYS A 814 -1.04 29.06 -31.77
N ALA A 815 0.10 28.81 -31.10
CA ALA A 815 0.82 27.54 -31.20
C ALA A 815 0.02 26.37 -30.60
N ILE A 816 -0.72 26.59 -29.51
CA ILE A 816 -1.60 25.57 -28.92
C ILE A 816 -2.77 25.26 -29.87
N ALA A 817 -3.41 26.29 -30.42
CA ALA A 817 -4.53 26.12 -31.36
C ALA A 817 -4.09 25.40 -32.66
N GLU A 818 -2.95 25.80 -33.25
CA GLU A 818 -2.40 25.12 -34.44
C GLU A 818 -1.86 23.72 -34.11
N GLY A 819 -1.36 23.51 -32.90
CA GLY A 819 -0.96 22.21 -32.37
C GLY A 819 -2.12 21.23 -32.19
N GLN A 820 -3.37 21.68 -32.27
CA GLN A 820 -4.55 20.83 -32.27
C GLN A 820 -5.03 20.44 -33.66
N VAL A 821 -4.57 21.09 -34.74
CA VAL A 821 -5.08 20.84 -36.10
C VAL A 821 -4.07 20.06 -36.94
N ILE A 822 -4.48 18.89 -37.45
CA ILE A 822 -3.72 18.13 -38.46
C ILE A 822 -4.17 18.61 -39.84
N ARG A 823 -3.21 19.03 -40.67
CA ARG A 823 -3.42 19.52 -42.04
C ARG A 823 -2.90 18.53 -43.08
N LEU A 824 -3.26 18.74 -44.35
CA LEU A 824 -2.86 17.87 -45.46
C LEU A 824 -1.34 17.73 -45.62
N GLU A 825 -0.59 18.80 -45.35
CA GLU A 825 0.88 18.83 -45.42
C GLU A 825 1.56 18.09 -44.28
N ASP A 826 0.84 17.80 -43.19
CA ASP A 826 1.36 17.03 -42.06
C ASP A 826 1.34 15.52 -42.36
N LEU A 827 0.56 15.07 -43.35
CA LEU A 827 0.40 13.64 -43.61
C LEU A 827 1.67 13.06 -44.26
N PRO A 828 2.23 11.95 -43.73
CA PRO A 828 3.38 11.28 -44.32
C PRO A 828 2.98 10.41 -45.51
N SER A 829 3.92 10.05 -46.37
CA SER A 829 3.70 9.00 -47.36
C SER A 829 3.70 7.62 -46.68
N ILE A 830 3.06 6.63 -47.30
CA ILE A 830 3.10 5.25 -46.80
C ILE A 830 4.52 4.68 -46.81
N ALA A 831 5.33 5.04 -47.80
CA ALA A 831 6.71 4.56 -47.91
C ALA A 831 7.60 5.06 -46.76
N GLU A 832 7.24 6.17 -46.14
CA GLU A 832 7.93 6.64 -44.95
C GLU A 832 7.59 5.77 -43.72
N CYS A 833 6.39 5.18 -43.62
CA CYS A 833 5.85 4.49 -42.44
C CYS A 833 6.27 3.02 -42.33
#